data_AF-A0A926IM81-F1
#
_entry.id   AF-A0A926IM81-F1
#
_cell.length_a   1.000
_cell.length_b   1.000
_cell.length_c   1.000
_cell.angle_alpha   90.00
_cell.angle_beta   90.00
_cell.angle_gamma   90.00
#
_symmetry.space_group_name_H-M   'P 1'
#
loop_
_entity.id
_entity.type
_entity.pdbx_description
1 polymer ?
#
loop_
_entity_poly.entity_id
_entity_poly.type
_entity_poly.pdbx_seq_one_letter_code
_entity_poly.pdbx_strand_id
1 'polypeptide(L)'
;MKINRVLTILLTLAMMFTLLPSGFSVYADVETADITSNEDWNDGETKGNVTISGNVTITVNGVVNIDGPITINGTVTINNGTNGAGTLKRTSNTGNILIVENGAKLTLNSVVIDGDNIVVSDRDGEERKCSAIYVKGGEVESNAASLVKHKKTGEIYRGGVRGAAVYMAGGKFTMNGGTIADCEARSYGGAVFLDEYAEFIMNGGTVESNKTLDQTASFGGGAFYVREGTLKINYGTIRNNSSTKGGAIYNSSYGKTIITGGKITNNTTAGDEQRGKAIFHSCEYGKNAVLKIGGSANIDTNNDIHMMSDTAVDKFIELTSDVKNEILLTVENTSEDRVIATASDGVVLTKNDMAKIKLSNEGFYLKLEDNKIKLTKIKGEEDETKTVYFGYDVNGGDENSALAGDSKDVIVGEKATFTISSVVPTRDNYNFLGWAAAKDATEAQYQPNDEIELSDSAVLYAVWEENTVPRKDNKFTKALAIENRTYGGDAKAPTAEAEYGKVEFTYSNAENGTYTDDVPTDAGTYYVKATVAQSAEYNKLVSDPVEFKIFPKTISKSIPLDAPVKNAVPQKDIETEEYTATVVWTPEIVGKFEYDTVYSAEITITPKKNYTLDGIAENSYELSGAEKVENAENSGIAKAEYPATGSKESTNRGGDSVSRYTVNFDTNGGSKVATQTVTRNSTAKEPSDPTKDGFEFTGWYSDKDLTTKYDFSKNVITSITLYAGWTEIGTDKPSVSSNEIILTIDDKSATVFGAEKTNDVAPKIVNGRTMLPARFVAENLGAKVEWDGENQLVTITGKNEKGEDVVILITIGAELAQVNRENVSESVKLDSPAFIENDRTYTPIRFISEKLGASVEWIEKEQKVVITKVK
;
A
#
# COMPACT_ATOMS: atom_id res chain seq x y z
N MET A 1 -25.97 66.21 -6.11
CA MET A 1 -26.55 67.32 -5.29
C MET A 1 -25.79 67.53 -3.96
N LYS A 2 -24.46 67.36 -3.88
CA LYS A 2 -23.69 67.40 -2.61
C LYS A 2 -22.51 68.40 -2.56
N ILE A 3 -22.20 69.14 -3.64
CA ILE A 3 -21.11 70.13 -3.65
C ILE A 3 -21.44 71.38 -2.81
N ASN A 4 -22.73 71.74 -2.71
CA ASN A 4 -23.13 72.97 -2.02
C ASN A 4 -23.06 72.91 -0.49
N ARG A 5 -23.02 71.73 0.15
CA ARG A 5 -22.94 71.63 1.62
C ARG A 5 -21.51 71.72 2.14
N VAL A 6 -20.53 71.20 1.41
CA VAL A 6 -19.11 71.23 1.78
C VAL A 6 -18.55 72.65 1.70
N LEU A 7 -18.96 73.42 0.68
CA LEU A 7 -18.56 74.83 0.54
C LEU A 7 -19.15 75.71 1.65
N THR A 8 -20.39 75.44 2.10
CA THR A 8 -21.02 76.16 3.22
C THR A 8 -20.32 75.85 4.54
N ILE A 9 -19.94 74.59 4.79
CA ILE A 9 -19.22 74.17 6.00
C ILE A 9 -17.82 74.81 6.05
N LEU A 10 -17.08 74.80 4.93
CA LEU A 10 -15.78 75.46 4.79
C LEU A 10 -15.86 76.98 5.00
N LEU A 11 -16.90 77.64 4.48
CA LEU A 11 -17.12 79.08 4.73
C LEU A 11 -17.46 79.37 6.20
N THR A 12 -18.27 78.54 6.85
CA THR A 12 -18.59 78.70 8.28
C THR A 12 -17.40 78.42 9.21
N LEU A 13 -16.55 77.44 8.88
CA LEU A 13 -15.31 77.21 9.62
C LEU A 13 -14.35 78.39 9.42
N ALA A 14 -14.15 78.86 8.18
CA ALA A 14 -13.28 80.00 7.89
C ALA A 14 -13.72 81.29 8.60
N MET A 15 -15.04 81.51 8.79
CA MET A 15 -15.56 82.63 9.58
C MET A 15 -15.36 82.46 11.09
N MET A 16 -15.29 81.23 11.62
CA MET A 16 -14.96 80.97 13.03
C MET A 16 -13.45 81.07 13.34
N PHE A 17 -12.58 80.96 12.33
CA PHE A 17 -11.11 80.97 12.50
C PHE A 17 -10.48 82.37 12.72
N THR A 18 -11.23 83.47 12.62
CA THR A 18 -10.69 84.82 12.87
C THR A 18 -10.60 85.19 14.36
N LEU A 19 -11.03 84.30 15.27
CA LEU A 19 -11.15 84.58 16.71
C LEU A 19 -10.31 83.65 17.63
N LEU A 20 -9.49 82.73 17.10
CA LEU A 20 -8.73 81.78 17.91
C LEU A 20 -7.22 82.13 18.00
N PRO A 21 -6.60 82.07 19.20
CA PRO A 21 -5.16 82.25 19.35
C PRO A 21 -4.36 81.15 18.65
N SER A 22 -3.19 81.51 18.10
CA SER A 22 -2.25 80.59 17.44
C SER A 22 -1.86 79.42 18.36
N GLY A 23 -2.23 78.18 17.99
CA GLY A 23 -1.82 76.98 18.71
C GLY A 23 -2.77 75.77 18.67
N PHE A 24 -3.97 75.87 18.08
CA PHE A 24 -4.90 74.73 17.97
C PHE A 24 -4.81 74.03 16.61
N SER A 25 -4.45 72.74 16.63
CA SER A 25 -4.65 71.82 15.51
C SER A 25 -6.09 71.29 15.56
N VAL A 26 -6.89 71.56 14.54
CA VAL A 26 -8.23 70.97 14.38
C VAL A 26 -8.09 69.71 13.53
N TYR A 27 -8.38 68.55 14.11
CA TYR A 27 -8.53 67.29 13.36
C TYR A 27 -9.96 67.27 12.80
N ALA A 28 -10.09 67.37 11.48
CA ALA A 28 -11.34 67.01 10.80
C ALA A 28 -11.24 65.52 10.46
N ASP A 29 -12.07 64.70 11.09
CA ASP A 29 -12.26 63.30 10.69
C ASP A 29 -12.86 63.33 9.28
N VAL A 30 -12.12 62.82 8.29
CA VAL A 30 -12.62 62.74 6.91
C VAL A 30 -13.66 61.63 6.90
N GLU A 31 -14.95 61.97 6.81
CA GLU A 31 -16.00 61.00 6.49
C GLU A 31 -15.59 60.24 5.22
N THR A 32 -15.16 58.98 5.38
CA THR A 32 -14.96 58.07 4.25
C THR A 32 -16.31 57.86 3.60
N ALA A 33 -16.45 58.17 2.32
CA ALA A 33 -17.69 57.92 1.61
C ALA A 33 -17.88 56.40 1.51
N ASP A 34 -18.86 55.86 2.24
CA ASP A 34 -19.20 54.45 2.17
C ASP A 34 -19.90 54.13 0.85
N ILE A 35 -19.36 53.18 0.09
CA ILE A 35 -20.01 52.56 -1.06
C ILE A 35 -20.86 51.40 -0.54
N THR A 36 -22.17 51.48 -0.75
CA THR A 36 -23.16 50.52 -0.22
C THR A 36 -24.06 49.94 -1.32
N SER A 37 -23.81 50.29 -2.58
CA SER A 37 -24.53 49.81 -3.76
C SER A 37 -23.55 49.56 -4.91
N ASN A 38 -23.96 48.78 -5.90
CA ASN A 38 -23.14 48.50 -7.09
C ASN A 38 -22.74 49.79 -7.82
N GLU A 39 -21.51 49.81 -8.34
CA GLU A 39 -20.97 50.94 -9.11
C GLU A 39 -20.14 50.45 -10.31
N ASP A 40 -20.08 51.29 -11.35
CA ASP A 40 -19.13 51.15 -12.44
C ASP A 40 -18.02 52.20 -12.26
N TRP A 41 -16.77 51.77 -12.30
CA TRP A 41 -15.59 52.64 -12.26
C TRP A 41 -14.96 52.68 -13.65
N ASN A 42 -14.85 53.88 -14.21
CA ASN A 42 -14.47 54.07 -15.61
C ASN A 42 -13.03 54.55 -15.76
N ASP A 43 -12.50 54.38 -16.97
CA ASP A 43 -11.15 54.78 -17.35
C ASP A 43 -10.84 56.23 -16.96
N GLY A 44 -9.69 56.42 -16.30
CA GLY A 44 -9.21 57.71 -15.82
C GLY A 44 -9.81 58.18 -14.48
N GLU A 45 -10.81 57.49 -13.92
CA GLU A 45 -11.32 57.80 -12.58
C GLU A 45 -10.24 57.58 -11.51
N THR A 46 -10.34 58.32 -10.41
CA THR A 46 -9.52 58.14 -9.21
C THR A 46 -10.39 57.71 -8.03
N LYS A 47 -9.96 56.67 -7.32
CA LYS A 47 -10.62 56.14 -6.11
C LYS A 47 -9.61 55.98 -4.99
N GLY A 48 -10.01 56.21 -3.74
CA GLY A 48 -9.17 55.99 -2.58
C GLY A 48 -9.79 56.55 -1.31
N ASN A 49 -9.37 56.02 -0.15
CA ASN A 49 -9.91 56.35 1.16
C ASN A 49 -11.44 56.13 1.24
N VAL A 50 -11.92 55.04 0.65
CA VAL A 50 -13.33 54.63 0.65
C VAL A 50 -13.51 53.29 1.33
N THR A 51 -14.67 53.07 1.95
CA THR A 51 -15.06 51.77 2.50
C THR A 51 -16.22 51.21 1.69
N ILE A 52 -16.13 49.95 1.27
CA ILE A 52 -17.20 49.24 0.57
C ILE A 52 -17.83 48.26 1.57
N SER A 53 -19.11 48.46 1.87
CA SER A 53 -19.85 47.68 2.87
C SER A 53 -21.11 47.04 2.27
N GLY A 54 -21.59 45.96 2.88
CA GLY A 54 -22.76 45.23 2.38
C GLY A 54 -22.42 44.25 1.26
N ASN A 55 -23.38 43.98 0.36
CA ASN A 55 -23.18 43.11 -0.81
C ASN A 55 -23.09 43.99 -2.07
N VAL A 56 -21.88 44.21 -2.58
CA VAL A 56 -21.60 45.20 -3.62
C VAL A 56 -20.80 44.59 -4.76
N THR A 57 -21.17 44.91 -5.99
CA THR A 57 -20.40 44.62 -7.20
C THR A 57 -19.83 45.92 -7.78
N ILE A 58 -18.53 45.93 -8.02
CA ILE A 58 -17.81 47.00 -8.72
C ILE A 58 -17.38 46.48 -10.10
N THR A 59 -17.74 47.17 -11.17
CA THR A 59 -17.24 46.88 -12.52
C THR A 59 -16.14 47.85 -12.90
N VAL A 60 -14.97 47.37 -13.29
CA VAL A 60 -13.82 48.22 -13.68
C VAL A 60 -13.69 48.28 -15.20
N ASN A 61 -14.04 49.42 -15.78
CA ASN A 61 -14.04 49.69 -17.22
C ASN A 61 -12.82 50.51 -17.64
N GLY A 62 -11.65 49.87 -17.78
CA GLY A 62 -10.40 50.53 -18.16
C GLY A 62 -9.42 50.65 -16.98
N VAL A 63 -8.63 51.72 -16.94
CA VAL A 63 -7.64 51.98 -15.88
C VAL A 63 -8.20 52.98 -14.87
N VAL A 64 -8.38 52.54 -13.64
CA VAL A 64 -8.81 53.35 -12.49
C VAL A 64 -7.61 53.59 -11.58
N ASN A 65 -7.31 54.86 -11.32
CA ASN A 65 -6.21 55.27 -10.45
C ASN A 65 -6.59 55.12 -8.98
N ILE A 66 -5.71 54.50 -8.19
CA ILE A 66 -5.91 54.29 -6.76
C ILE A 66 -4.90 55.11 -5.96
N ASP A 67 -5.38 56.22 -5.37
CA ASP A 67 -4.56 57.19 -4.62
C ASP A 67 -4.63 57.01 -3.10
N GLY A 68 -5.45 56.07 -2.62
CA GLY A 68 -5.60 55.70 -1.23
C GLY A 68 -6.27 54.33 -1.07
N PRO A 69 -6.32 53.77 0.15
CA PRO A 69 -6.88 52.44 0.37
C PRO A 69 -8.38 52.37 0.08
N ILE A 70 -8.79 51.23 -0.47
CA ILE A 70 -10.18 50.80 -0.55
C ILE A 70 -10.37 49.70 0.51
N THR A 71 -11.18 50.00 1.52
CA THR A 71 -11.46 49.07 2.62
C THR A 71 -12.69 48.23 2.28
N ILE A 72 -12.57 46.91 2.38
CA ILE A 72 -13.65 45.94 2.13
C ILE A 72 -14.18 45.48 3.49
N ASN A 73 -15.43 45.84 3.77
CA ASN A 73 -16.14 45.56 5.03
C ASN A 73 -17.53 44.94 4.74
N GLY A 74 -17.55 43.93 3.87
CA GLY A 74 -18.76 43.29 3.37
C GLY A 74 -18.43 42.13 2.42
N THR A 75 -19.40 41.73 1.61
CA THR A 75 -19.21 40.81 0.48
C THR A 75 -19.09 41.64 -0.80
N VAL A 76 -17.88 41.77 -1.34
CA VAL A 76 -17.59 42.64 -2.47
C VAL A 76 -17.05 41.83 -3.64
N THR A 77 -17.60 42.05 -4.82
CA THR A 77 -17.10 41.49 -6.08
C THR A 77 -16.55 42.62 -6.95
N ILE A 78 -15.32 42.51 -7.41
CA ILE A 78 -14.72 43.42 -8.39
C ILE A 78 -14.57 42.66 -9.70
N ASN A 79 -15.32 43.08 -10.71
CA ASN A 79 -15.36 42.48 -12.04
C ASN A 79 -14.56 43.31 -13.03
N ASN A 80 -13.90 42.60 -13.94
CA ASN A 80 -13.47 43.19 -15.19
C ASN A 80 -14.69 43.64 -16.03
N GLY A 81 -14.61 44.87 -16.56
CA GLY A 81 -15.56 45.42 -17.53
C GLY A 81 -15.41 44.85 -18.95
N THR A 82 -16.30 45.25 -19.85
CA THR A 82 -16.37 44.67 -21.21
C THR A 82 -15.30 45.16 -22.19
N ASN A 83 -14.50 46.17 -21.82
CA ASN A 83 -13.66 46.93 -22.76
C ASN A 83 -12.14 46.65 -22.67
N GLY A 84 -11.71 45.61 -21.94
CA GLY A 84 -10.29 45.33 -21.71
C GLY A 84 -10.10 44.57 -20.40
N ALA A 85 -8.88 44.51 -19.85
CA ALA A 85 -8.65 44.06 -18.48
C ALA A 85 -8.72 45.27 -17.53
N GLY A 86 -9.82 45.38 -16.79
CA GLY A 86 -10.08 46.39 -15.79
C GLY A 86 -8.94 46.44 -14.80
N THR A 87 -8.29 47.60 -14.71
CA THR A 87 -7.04 47.78 -13.99
C THR A 87 -7.25 48.73 -12.82
N LEU A 88 -6.98 48.27 -11.60
CA LEU A 88 -6.78 49.10 -10.42
C LEU A 88 -5.30 49.47 -10.36
N LYS A 89 -4.97 50.68 -10.78
CA LYS A 89 -3.59 51.15 -10.91
C LYS A 89 -3.21 51.99 -9.69
N ARG A 90 -2.22 51.59 -8.92
CA ARG A 90 -1.67 52.39 -7.83
C ARG A 90 -1.11 53.72 -8.36
N THR A 91 -1.42 54.81 -7.67
CA THR A 91 -0.78 56.11 -7.86
C THR A 91 -0.19 56.68 -6.56
N SER A 92 -0.47 56.04 -5.42
CA SER A 92 0.07 56.41 -4.10
C SER A 92 1.36 55.66 -3.77
N ASN A 93 2.29 56.35 -3.09
CA ASN A 93 3.54 55.78 -2.56
C ASN A 93 3.43 55.28 -1.10
N THR A 94 2.23 55.27 -0.52
CA THR A 94 1.98 54.80 0.84
C THR A 94 0.70 53.97 0.90
N GLY A 95 0.56 53.14 1.95
CA GLY A 95 -0.67 52.40 2.23
C GLY A 95 -0.97 51.24 1.27
N ASN A 96 -2.14 50.63 1.46
CA ASN A 96 -2.63 49.50 0.66
C ASN A 96 -3.50 49.97 -0.52
N ILE A 97 -3.66 49.14 -1.55
CA ILE A 97 -4.71 49.36 -2.58
C ILE A 97 -6.03 48.83 -2.03
N LEU A 98 -6.05 47.57 -1.60
CA LEU A 98 -7.21 46.91 -1.01
C LEU A 98 -6.88 46.46 0.43
N ILE A 99 -7.81 46.69 1.35
CA ILE A 99 -7.78 46.14 2.72
C ILE A 99 -9.01 45.27 2.89
N VAL A 100 -8.85 44.01 3.25
CA VAL A 100 -9.95 43.07 3.46
C VAL A 100 -10.08 42.81 4.95
N GLU A 101 -11.08 43.43 5.58
CA GLU A 101 -11.30 43.37 7.02
C GLU A 101 -11.78 41.99 7.47
N ASN A 102 -11.70 41.75 8.78
CA ASN A 102 -12.07 40.47 9.37
C ASN A 102 -13.54 40.13 9.11
N GLY A 103 -13.81 38.94 8.59
CA GLY A 103 -15.15 38.49 8.20
C GLY A 103 -15.68 39.09 6.89
N ALA A 104 -14.94 39.96 6.21
CA ALA A 104 -15.29 40.42 4.87
C ALA A 104 -14.89 39.39 3.80
N LYS A 105 -15.58 39.40 2.66
CA LYS A 105 -15.27 38.57 1.49
C LYS A 105 -15.05 39.45 0.27
N LEU A 106 -13.93 39.26 -0.41
CA LEU A 106 -13.59 39.92 -1.67
C LEU A 106 -13.46 38.88 -2.78
N THR A 107 -14.18 39.06 -3.88
CA THR A 107 -14.00 38.28 -5.11
C THR A 107 -13.44 39.18 -6.21
N LEU A 108 -12.34 38.76 -6.84
CA LEU A 108 -11.68 39.47 -7.94
C LEU A 108 -11.82 38.63 -9.22
N ASN A 109 -12.49 39.15 -10.24
CA ASN A 109 -12.74 38.42 -11.49
C ASN A 109 -12.01 39.07 -12.67
N SER A 110 -10.88 38.49 -13.07
CA SER A 110 -10.08 38.87 -14.25
C SER A 110 -9.61 40.33 -14.27
N VAL A 111 -9.48 40.96 -13.10
CA VAL A 111 -8.96 42.33 -12.96
C VAL A 111 -7.44 42.34 -12.80
N VAL A 112 -6.81 43.46 -13.15
CA VAL A 112 -5.39 43.71 -12.92
C VAL A 112 -5.24 44.69 -11.76
N ILE A 113 -4.41 44.36 -10.78
CA ILE A 113 -3.99 45.25 -9.71
C ILE A 113 -2.53 45.58 -9.98
N ASP A 114 -2.29 46.74 -10.62
CA ASP A 114 -0.97 47.16 -11.07
C ASP A 114 -0.35 48.13 -10.05
N GLY A 115 0.82 47.77 -9.53
CA GLY A 115 1.60 48.61 -8.61
C GLY A 115 2.34 49.74 -9.29
N ASP A 116 2.38 49.76 -10.63
CA ASP A 116 3.07 50.74 -11.48
C ASP A 116 4.57 50.90 -11.18
N ASN A 117 5.19 49.88 -10.57
CA ASN A 117 6.55 49.94 -10.01
C ASN A 117 6.76 51.05 -8.96
N ILE A 118 5.68 51.61 -8.40
CA ILE A 118 5.79 52.61 -7.35
C ILE A 118 6.37 51.94 -6.11
N VAL A 119 7.47 52.48 -5.60
CA VAL A 119 8.06 52.05 -4.33
C VAL A 119 7.19 52.57 -3.19
N VAL A 120 6.57 51.65 -2.47
CA VAL A 120 5.70 51.95 -1.34
C VAL A 120 6.52 51.97 -0.05
N SER A 121 6.33 53.00 0.76
CA SER A 121 6.80 53.07 2.16
C SER A 121 5.64 52.88 3.12
N ASP A 122 5.94 52.40 4.33
CA ASP A 122 4.94 52.40 5.40
C ASP A 122 4.61 53.86 5.80
N ARG A 123 3.37 54.11 6.21
CA ARG A 123 2.94 55.38 6.81
C ARG A 123 3.33 55.37 8.29
N ASP A 124 3.76 56.50 8.84
CA ASP A 124 4.10 56.64 10.27
C ASP A 124 3.00 56.00 11.16
N GLY A 125 3.37 54.99 11.96
CA GLY A 125 2.48 54.33 12.93
C GLY A 125 1.78 53.03 12.49
N GLU A 126 1.77 52.69 11.19
CA GLU A 126 1.19 51.45 10.63
C GLU A 126 2.31 50.56 10.04
N GLU A 127 3.36 50.35 10.84
CA GLU A 127 4.61 49.74 10.38
C GLU A 127 4.39 48.32 9.82
N ARG A 128 4.94 48.06 8.63
CA ARG A 128 5.13 46.77 7.94
C ARG A 128 3.99 46.18 7.12
N LYS A 129 2.79 46.78 7.07
CA LYS A 129 1.60 46.13 6.45
C LYS A 129 1.22 46.60 5.05
N CYS A 130 1.89 47.61 4.48
CA CYS A 130 1.59 48.10 3.14
C CYS A 130 1.87 47.03 2.07
N SER A 131 0.90 46.78 1.18
CA SER A 131 0.93 45.81 0.07
C SER A 131 -0.12 46.19 -0.99
N ALA A 132 -0.29 45.43 -2.07
CA ALA A 132 -1.43 45.62 -2.96
C ALA A 132 -2.72 45.24 -2.23
N ILE A 133 -2.76 44.03 -1.66
CA ILE A 133 -3.88 43.49 -0.90
C ILE A 133 -3.40 43.14 0.51
N TYR A 134 -3.95 43.85 1.50
CA TYR A 134 -3.82 43.46 2.90
C TYR A 134 -5.05 42.65 3.33
N VAL A 135 -4.87 41.37 3.62
CA VAL A 135 -5.91 40.52 4.21
C VAL A 135 -5.77 40.53 5.73
N LYS A 136 -6.78 41.04 6.42
CA LYS A 136 -6.83 41.20 7.88
C LYS A 136 -7.94 40.33 8.45
N GLY A 137 -7.78 39.01 8.31
CA GLY A 137 -8.78 38.03 8.76
C GLY A 137 -9.93 37.78 7.79
N GLY A 138 -10.05 38.53 6.70
CA GLY A 138 -11.08 38.31 5.67
C GLY A 138 -10.76 37.20 4.67
N GLU A 139 -11.65 37.02 3.69
CA GLU A 139 -11.51 36.05 2.61
C GLU A 139 -11.34 36.74 1.25
N VAL A 140 -10.40 36.24 0.45
CA VAL A 140 -10.19 36.69 -0.93
C VAL A 140 -10.28 35.50 -1.88
N GLU A 141 -11.08 35.65 -2.93
CA GLU A 141 -11.20 34.71 -4.03
C GLU A 141 -10.77 35.40 -5.33
N SER A 142 -9.61 35.03 -5.85
CA SER A 142 -9.05 35.55 -7.10
C SER A 142 -9.31 34.58 -8.24
N ASN A 143 -10.20 34.95 -9.15
CA ASN A 143 -10.53 34.20 -10.36
C ASN A 143 -9.87 34.87 -11.55
N ALA A 144 -8.69 34.38 -11.91
CA ALA A 144 -7.87 34.91 -13.00
C ALA A 144 -7.43 36.39 -12.86
N ALA A 145 -7.44 36.96 -11.65
CA ALA A 145 -6.92 38.31 -11.43
C ALA A 145 -5.39 38.33 -11.38
N SER A 146 -4.79 39.45 -11.79
CA SER A 146 -3.34 39.63 -11.85
C SER A 146 -2.86 40.72 -10.89
N LEU A 147 -1.86 40.42 -10.07
CA LEU A 147 -1.18 41.37 -9.18
C LEU A 147 0.24 41.56 -9.69
N VAL A 148 0.56 42.74 -10.21
CA VAL A 148 1.83 42.96 -10.93
C VAL A 148 2.56 44.21 -10.46
N LYS A 149 3.90 44.17 -10.52
CA LYS A 149 4.80 45.33 -10.37
C LYS A 149 4.68 46.07 -9.02
N HIS A 150 4.41 45.34 -7.93
CA HIS A 150 4.34 45.92 -6.59
C HIS A 150 5.73 45.95 -5.95
N LYS A 151 6.16 47.14 -5.48
CA LYS A 151 7.49 47.31 -4.90
C LYS A 151 7.42 47.85 -3.47
N LYS A 152 8.04 47.12 -2.55
CA LYS A 152 8.24 47.53 -1.16
C LYS A 152 9.71 47.38 -0.80
N THR A 153 10.51 48.37 -1.19
CA THR A 153 11.99 48.31 -1.16
C THR A 153 12.62 49.38 -0.25
N GLY A 154 11.80 50.23 0.37
CA GLY A 154 12.27 51.33 1.24
C GLY A 154 13.00 50.87 2.50
N GLU A 155 13.80 51.76 3.07
CA GLU A 155 14.50 51.50 4.34
C GLU A 155 13.60 51.80 5.53
N ILE A 156 13.27 50.79 6.36
CA ILE A 156 12.59 51.05 7.63
C ILE A 156 13.17 50.20 8.76
N TYR A 157 13.32 50.91 9.88
CA TYR A 157 13.73 50.52 11.23
C TYR A 157 13.30 49.11 11.66
N ARG A 158 14.25 48.36 12.25
CA ARG A 158 14.12 47.05 12.94
C ARG A 158 12.99 46.14 12.44
N GLY A 159 13.31 45.08 11.72
CA GLY A 159 12.37 43.97 11.46
C GLY A 159 12.08 43.63 10.00
N GLY A 160 12.67 44.38 9.04
CA GLY A 160 12.67 44.12 7.60
C GLY A 160 11.32 44.27 6.90
N VAL A 161 11.32 44.16 5.57
CA VAL A 161 10.19 44.51 4.70
C VAL A 161 9.49 43.27 4.15
N ARG A 162 8.16 43.21 4.31
CA ARG A 162 7.28 42.05 4.04
C ARG A 162 6.55 42.17 2.69
N GLY A 163 6.16 41.03 2.10
CA GLY A 163 5.24 40.82 0.96
C GLY A 163 4.73 42.07 0.23
N ALA A 164 5.21 42.32 -1.00
CA ALA A 164 4.85 43.52 -1.74
C ALA A 164 3.45 43.45 -2.40
N ALA A 165 3.03 42.28 -2.87
CA ALA A 165 1.73 42.09 -3.52
C ALA A 165 0.62 41.76 -2.51
N VAL A 166 0.84 40.76 -1.67
CA VAL A 166 -0.16 40.29 -0.70
C VAL A 166 0.49 40.14 0.66
N TYR A 167 -0.09 40.81 1.66
CA TYR A 167 0.24 40.59 3.05
C TYR A 167 -0.99 40.03 3.75
N MET A 168 -0.86 38.87 4.42
CA MET A 168 -1.94 38.25 5.16
C MET A 168 -1.62 38.21 6.66
N ALA A 169 -2.52 38.77 7.46
CA ALA A 169 -2.58 38.63 8.90
C ALA A 169 -3.91 37.91 9.23
N GLY A 170 -3.85 36.58 9.21
CA GLY A 170 -5.04 35.72 9.25
C GLY A 170 -5.86 35.71 7.95
N GLY A 171 -7.01 35.03 7.98
CA GLY A 171 -7.93 34.96 6.86
C GLY A 171 -7.51 33.96 5.78
N LYS A 172 -8.17 34.02 4.62
CA LYS A 172 -7.98 33.06 3.51
C LYS A 172 -7.85 33.76 2.17
N PHE A 173 -6.90 33.33 1.34
CA PHE A 173 -6.75 33.77 -0.04
C PHE A 173 -6.76 32.55 -0.96
N THR A 174 -7.70 32.47 -1.89
CA THR A 174 -7.80 31.39 -2.89
C THR A 174 -7.52 31.95 -4.29
N MET A 175 -6.47 31.46 -4.94
CA MET A 175 -6.08 31.82 -6.30
C MET A 175 -6.50 30.73 -7.29
N ASN A 176 -7.51 31.02 -8.10
CA ASN A 176 -8.06 30.16 -9.15
C ASN A 176 -7.60 30.65 -10.54
N GLY A 177 -6.29 30.76 -10.75
CA GLY A 177 -5.72 31.32 -11.98
C GLY A 177 -5.15 32.74 -11.82
N GLY A 178 -4.76 33.34 -12.94
CA GLY A 178 -4.19 34.70 -12.97
C GLY A 178 -2.69 34.70 -12.68
N THR A 179 -2.13 35.89 -12.43
CA THR A 179 -0.67 36.06 -12.31
C THR A 179 -0.28 36.92 -11.12
N ILE A 180 0.68 36.48 -10.32
CA ILE A 180 1.39 37.35 -9.36
C ILE A 180 2.83 37.50 -9.83
N ALA A 181 3.18 38.67 -10.36
CA ALA A 181 4.46 38.83 -11.03
C ALA A 181 5.16 40.18 -10.82
N ASP A 182 6.48 40.15 -11.04
CA ASP A 182 7.34 41.33 -11.03
C ASP A 182 7.29 42.13 -9.72
N CYS A 183 7.02 41.45 -8.60
CA CYS A 183 6.95 42.06 -7.28
C CYS A 183 8.30 42.01 -6.56
N GLU A 184 8.61 43.07 -5.81
CA GLU A 184 9.89 43.24 -5.13
C GLU A 184 9.69 43.63 -3.67
N ALA A 185 10.24 42.85 -2.74
CA ALA A 185 10.31 43.19 -1.32
C ALA A 185 11.78 43.30 -0.86
N ARG A 186 12.06 44.01 0.24
CA ARG A 186 13.44 44.03 0.76
C ARG A 186 13.85 42.66 1.32
N SER A 187 13.09 42.07 2.26
CA SER A 187 13.60 40.96 3.09
C SER A 187 12.72 39.70 3.16
N TYR A 188 11.38 39.80 3.18
CA TYR A 188 10.50 38.64 3.37
C TYR A 188 9.43 38.58 2.29
N GLY A 189 9.43 37.52 1.47
CA GLY A 189 8.37 37.28 0.50
C GLY A 189 8.39 38.34 -0.59
N GLY A 190 9.00 38.08 -1.75
CA GLY A 190 9.02 39.10 -2.82
C GLY A 190 7.61 39.49 -3.29
N ALA A 191 6.66 38.55 -3.25
CA ALA A 191 5.26 38.82 -3.55
C ALA A 191 4.31 38.64 -2.35
N VAL A 192 4.34 37.49 -1.70
CA VAL A 192 3.32 37.08 -0.72
C VAL A 192 3.94 36.77 0.64
N PHE A 193 3.34 37.31 1.71
CA PHE A 193 3.74 37.03 3.09
C PHE A 193 2.54 36.55 3.91
N LEU A 194 2.69 35.41 4.59
CA LEU A 194 1.64 34.75 5.37
C LEU A 194 1.99 34.78 6.86
N ASP A 195 1.07 35.27 7.68
CA ASP A 195 1.19 35.37 9.14
C ASP A 195 -0.14 35.09 9.85
N GLU A 196 -0.09 34.95 11.18
CA GLU A 196 -1.28 34.91 12.05
C GLU A 196 -2.33 33.87 11.62
N TYR A 197 -1.88 32.66 11.28
CA TYR A 197 -2.70 31.53 10.84
C TYR A 197 -3.43 31.74 9.49
N ALA A 198 -2.93 32.65 8.65
CA ALA A 198 -3.45 32.85 7.30
C ALA A 198 -3.35 31.58 6.43
N GLU A 199 -4.32 31.37 5.54
CA GLU A 199 -4.32 30.29 4.55
C GLU A 199 -4.27 30.86 3.12
N PHE A 200 -3.23 30.53 2.36
CA PHE A 200 -3.17 30.80 0.92
C PHE A 200 -3.31 29.49 0.15
N ILE A 201 -4.27 29.41 -0.77
CA ILE A 201 -4.53 28.25 -1.63
C ILE A 201 -4.32 28.63 -3.09
N MET A 202 -3.41 27.95 -3.78
CA MET A 202 -3.17 28.09 -5.21
C MET A 202 -3.79 26.89 -5.96
N ASN A 203 -4.90 27.13 -6.66
CA ASN A 203 -5.60 26.17 -7.51
C ASN A 203 -5.28 26.34 -9.00
N GLY A 204 -4.32 27.20 -9.34
CA GLY A 204 -3.92 27.48 -10.71
C GLY A 204 -3.24 28.85 -10.84
N GLY A 205 -2.88 29.21 -12.08
CA GLY A 205 -2.22 30.48 -12.39
C GLY A 205 -0.70 30.43 -12.24
N THR A 206 -0.07 31.61 -12.29
CA THR A 206 1.39 31.74 -12.34
C THR A 206 1.88 32.72 -11.27
N VAL A 207 2.93 32.34 -10.54
CA VAL A 207 3.66 33.23 -9.64
C VAL A 207 5.10 33.32 -10.10
N GLU A 208 5.50 34.47 -10.67
CA GLU A 208 6.78 34.56 -11.36
C GLU A 208 7.53 35.87 -11.26
N SER A 209 8.84 35.80 -11.46
CA SER A 209 9.73 36.98 -11.53
C SER A 209 9.68 37.86 -10.27
N ASN A 210 9.27 37.29 -9.14
CA ASN A 210 9.24 37.99 -7.85
C ASN A 210 10.56 37.80 -7.12
N LYS A 211 11.01 38.84 -6.40
CA LYS A 211 12.30 38.78 -5.72
C LYS A 211 12.37 39.51 -4.40
N THR A 212 13.30 39.05 -3.54
CA THR A 212 13.81 39.83 -2.42
C THR A 212 15.13 40.51 -2.78
N LEU A 213 15.39 41.71 -2.26
CA LEU A 213 16.58 42.48 -2.60
C LEU A 213 17.73 42.35 -1.60
N ASP A 214 17.43 42.04 -0.34
CA ASP A 214 18.44 41.94 0.71
C ASP A 214 19.25 40.66 0.55
N GLN A 215 20.51 40.82 0.13
CA GLN A 215 21.43 39.72 -0.15
C GLN A 215 22.18 39.22 1.10
N THR A 216 22.00 39.87 2.25
CA THR A 216 22.61 39.48 3.53
C THR A 216 21.58 39.03 4.58
N ALA A 217 20.28 39.07 4.25
CA ALA A 217 19.21 38.69 5.16
C ALA A 217 19.18 37.20 5.48
N SER A 218 18.86 36.87 6.74
CA SER A 218 18.51 35.52 7.20
C SER A 218 17.20 34.97 6.60
N PHE A 219 16.47 35.78 5.84
CA PHE A 219 15.11 35.53 5.37
C PHE A 219 15.04 35.61 3.84
N GLY A 220 14.01 35.00 3.23
CA GLY A 220 13.91 35.00 1.76
C GLY A 220 12.51 34.70 1.20
N GLY A 221 12.39 33.82 0.21
CA GLY A 221 11.12 33.44 -0.41
C GLY A 221 10.71 34.38 -1.54
N GLY A 222 11.41 34.34 -2.68
CA GLY A 222 11.20 35.31 -3.77
C GLY A 222 9.72 35.44 -4.19
N ALA A 223 8.96 34.34 -4.15
CA ALA A 223 7.52 34.36 -4.26
C ALA A 223 6.81 34.44 -2.90
N PHE A 224 7.02 33.44 -2.04
CA PHE A 224 6.25 33.25 -0.81
C PHE A 224 7.15 33.20 0.43
N TYR A 225 6.76 33.92 1.48
CA TYR A 225 7.27 33.72 2.84
C TYR A 225 6.15 33.22 3.76
N VAL A 226 6.30 31.99 4.25
CA VAL A 226 5.32 31.31 5.11
C VAL A 226 5.81 31.36 6.56
N ARG A 227 5.30 32.32 7.34
CA ARG A 227 5.68 32.50 8.75
C ARG A 227 4.86 31.61 9.67
N GLU A 228 3.73 32.08 10.15
CA GLU A 228 2.76 31.35 10.98
C GLU A 228 1.49 31.06 10.18
N GLY A 229 1.64 30.66 8.91
CA GLY A 229 0.52 30.45 7.98
C GLY A 229 0.59 29.12 7.24
N THR A 230 -0.45 28.82 6.46
CA THR A 230 -0.54 27.65 5.60
C THR A 230 -0.54 28.06 4.12
N LEU A 231 0.43 27.58 3.37
CA LEU A 231 0.46 27.64 1.91
C LEU A 231 0.07 26.27 1.33
N LYS A 232 -0.99 26.22 0.53
CA LYS A 232 -1.42 25.03 -0.23
C LYS A 232 -1.25 25.28 -1.72
N ILE A 233 -0.49 24.41 -2.39
CA ILE A 233 -0.29 24.46 -3.83
C ILE A 233 -0.92 23.20 -4.41
N ASN A 234 -2.11 23.36 -4.99
CA ASN A 234 -2.85 22.28 -5.63
C ASN A 234 -2.49 22.21 -7.12
N TYR A 235 -2.40 23.36 -7.80
CA TYR A 235 -2.04 23.47 -9.22
C TYR A 235 -1.35 24.81 -9.52
N GLY A 236 -0.93 25.00 -10.77
CA GLY A 236 -0.32 26.24 -11.26
C GLY A 236 1.21 26.18 -11.38
N THR A 237 1.84 27.31 -11.67
CA THR A 237 3.29 27.40 -11.91
C THR A 237 3.95 28.46 -11.04
N ILE A 238 5.05 28.13 -10.37
CA ILE A 238 5.91 29.05 -9.63
C ILE A 238 7.30 29.05 -10.28
N ARG A 239 7.69 30.16 -10.92
CA ARG A 239 8.91 30.18 -11.74
C ARG A 239 9.67 31.48 -11.73
N ASN A 240 10.96 31.44 -12.03
CA ASN A 240 11.80 32.64 -12.22
C ASN A 240 11.84 33.57 -11.00
N ASN A 241 11.47 33.10 -9.81
CA ASN A 241 11.57 33.90 -8.58
C ASN A 241 12.99 33.81 -8.02
N SER A 242 13.40 34.83 -7.26
CA SER A 242 14.77 34.94 -6.75
C SER A 242 14.85 35.46 -5.32
N SER A 243 15.70 34.85 -4.51
CA SER A 243 15.97 35.29 -3.12
C SER A 243 17.32 34.76 -2.64
N THR A 244 17.78 35.12 -1.44
CA THR A 244 18.95 34.46 -0.82
C THR A 244 18.62 33.04 -0.40
N LYS A 245 17.46 32.86 0.24
CA LYS A 245 16.98 31.57 0.76
C LYS A 245 15.58 31.32 0.24
N GLY A 246 15.34 30.16 -0.38
CA GLY A 246 14.02 29.86 -0.94
C GLY A 246 13.74 30.75 -2.14
N GLY A 247 14.36 30.48 -3.28
CA GLY A 247 14.17 31.30 -4.50
C GLY A 247 12.69 31.49 -4.83
N ALA A 248 11.88 30.43 -4.69
CA ALA A 248 10.43 30.54 -4.67
C ALA A 248 9.86 30.68 -3.25
N ILE A 249 10.04 29.68 -2.39
CA ILE A 249 9.32 29.58 -1.12
C ILE A 249 10.31 29.53 0.05
N TYR A 250 10.10 30.41 1.03
CA TYR A 250 10.70 30.29 2.34
C TYR A 250 9.64 29.79 3.31
N ASN A 251 9.77 28.55 3.77
CA ASN A 251 8.91 27.97 4.80
C ASN A 251 9.59 28.10 6.15
N SER A 252 9.09 28.97 7.02
CA SER A 252 9.72 29.26 8.31
C SER A 252 9.53 28.13 9.33
N SER A 253 10.16 28.27 10.51
CA SER A 253 10.03 27.34 11.65
C SER A 253 8.60 27.16 12.20
N TYR A 254 7.67 28.00 11.77
CA TYR A 254 6.25 27.98 12.17
C TYR A 254 5.31 27.78 10.99
N GLY A 255 5.87 27.63 9.77
CA GLY A 255 5.11 27.63 8.54
C GLY A 255 4.64 26.24 8.15
N LYS A 256 3.52 26.19 7.44
CA LYS A 256 2.99 24.96 6.87
C LYS A 256 2.88 25.10 5.36
N THR A 257 3.65 24.33 4.62
CA THR A 257 3.56 24.25 3.16
C THR A 257 3.09 22.86 2.76
N ILE A 258 2.06 22.79 1.93
CA ILE A 258 1.50 21.56 1.38
C ILE A 258 1.49 21.69 -0.15
N ILE A 259 2.12 20.75 -0.84
CA ILE A 259 2.20 20.72 -2.30
C ILE A 259 1.62 19.39 -2.77
N THR A 260 0.45 19.44 -3.42
CA THR A 260 -0.21 18.25 -3.99
C THR A 260 -0.19 18.24 -5.51
N GLY A 261 0.33 19.30 -6.13
CA GLY A 261 0.41 19.46 -7.58
C GLY A 261 1.09 20.77 -7.98
N GLY A 262 1.04 21.09 -9.27
CA GLY A 262 1.69 22.28 -9.84
C GLY A 262 3.18 22.09 -10.12
N LYS A 263 3.78 23.12 -10.75
CA LYS A 263 5.17 23.13 -11.22
C LYS A 263 5.99 24.22 -10.54
N ILE A 264 7.14 23.88 -9.94
CA ILE A 264 8.12 24.83 -9.42
C ILE A 264 9.42 24.68 -10.22
N THR A 265 9.82 25.69 -10.98
CA THR A 265 10.92 25.58 -11.96
C THR A 265 11.64 26.90 -12.17
N ASN A 266 12.91 26.86 -12.59
CA ASN A 266 13.74 28.02 -12.93
C ASN A 266 13.81 29.11 -11.84
N ASN A 267 13.59 28.76 -10.57
CA ASN A 267 13.82 29.68 -9.47
C ASN A 267 15.31 29.74 -9.14
N THR A 268 15.77 30.84 -8.57
CA THR A 268 17.21 31.09 -8.36
C THR A 268 17.47 31.57 -6.94
N THR A 269 18.69 31.32 -6.47
CA THR A 269 19.23 31.94 -5.26
C THR A 269 20.29 32.98 -5.64
N ALA A 270 20.40 34.08 -4.89
CA ALA A 270 21.39 35.14 -5.11
C ALA A 270 21.99 35.63 -3.79
N GLY A 271 23.21 36.17 -3.80
CA GLY A 271 23.91 36.64 -2.58
C GLY A 271 24.87 35.61 -1.99
N ASP A 272 25.26 35.82 -0.73
CA ASP A 272 26.37 35.08 -0.08
C ASP A 272 25.91 33.75 0.56
N GLU A 273 24.64 33.64 0.99
CA GLU A 273 24.09 32.44 1.64
C GLU A 273 22.98 31.76 0.79
N GLN A 274 23.35 31.33 -0.41
CA GLN A 274 22.41 30.72 -1.37
C GLN A 274 21.94 29.35 -0.90
N ARG A 275 20.64 29.23 -0.57
CA ARG A 275 20.06 27.97 -0.06
C ARG A 275 18.65 27.74 -0.60
N GLY A 276 18.43 26.60 -1.24
CA GLY A 276 17.09 26.16 -1.70
C GLY A 276 16.52 27.04 -2.80
N LYS A 277 16.82 26.72 -4.05
CA LYS A 277 16.26 27.46 -5.20
C LYS A 277 14.75 27.33 -5.29
N ALA A 278 14.19 26.14 -5.05
CA ALA A 278 12.75 25.99 -4.93
C ALA A 278 12.29 26.41 -3.54
N ILE A 279 12.72 25.66 -2.52
CA ILE A 279 12.18 25.77 -1.18
C ILE A 279 13.33 25.82 -0.18
N PHE A 280 13.30 26.78 0.73
CA PHE A 280 14.08 26.73 1.96
C PHE A 280 13.15 26.38 3.11
N HIS A 281 13.38 25.22 3.72
CA HIS A 281 12.61 24.72 4.86
C HIS A 281 13.40 24.96 6.15
N SER A 282 13.01 26.00 6.88
CA SER A 282 13.73 26.53 8.04
C SER A 282 13.29 25.89 9.35
N CYS A 283 14.25 25.72 10.24
CA CYS A 283 14.08 25.31 11.64
C CYS A 283 14.78 26.27 12.62
N GLU A 284 15.20 27.45 12.16
CA GLU A 284 16.02 28.41 12.91
C GLU A 284 15.45 28.82 14.29
N TYR A 285 14.12 28.85 14.44
CA TYR A 285 13.46 29.38 15.64
C TYR A 285 12.46 28.42 16.31
N GLY A 286 12.33 27.16 15.88
CA GLY A 286 11.34 26.25 16.47
C GLY A 286 11.06 24.94 15.73
N LYS A 287 10.20 24.11 16.33
CA LYS A 287 9.95 22.70 15.95
C LYS A 287 8.69 22.46 15.13
N ASN A 288 7.98 23.50 14.70
CA ASN A 288 6.59 23.36 14.20
C ASN A 288 6.44 23.46 12.68
N ALA A 289 7.53 23.66 11.94
CA ALA A 289 7.48 23.73 10.49
C ALA A 289 6.98 22.40 9.90
N VAL A 290 6.09 22.50 8.91
CA VAL A 290 5.53 21.36 8.17
C VAL A 290 5.77 21.59 6.69
N LEU A 291 6.36 20.60 6.02
CA LEU A 291 6.44 20.54 4.57
C LEU A 291 5.87 19.19 4.11
N LYS A 292 4.72 19.22 3.43
CA LYS A 292 4.10 18.04 2.84
C LYS A 292 4.18 18.09 1.33
N ILE A 293 4.54 16.96 0.70
CA ILE A 293 4.65 16.83 -0.75
C ILE A 293 3.92 15.55 -1.18
N GLY A 294 3.19 15.62 -2.29
CA GLY A 294 2.56 14.44 -2.90
C GLY A 294 1.73 14.82 -4.12
N GLY A 295 0.77 13.97 -4.47
CA GLY A 295 -0.01 14.07 -5.70
C GLY A 295 0.89 14.22 -6.92
N SER A 296 0.56 15.17 -7.79
CA SER A 296 1.29 15.44 -9.03
C SER A 296 2.35 16.54 -8.89
N ALA A 297 2.81 16.82 -7.66
CA ALA A 297 3.81 17.86 -7.40
C ALA A 297 5.04 17.69 -8.29
N ASN A 298 5.47 18.77 -8.95
CA ASN A 298 6.60 18.76 -9.88
C ASN A 298 7.57 19.89 -9.51
N ILE A 299 8.62 19.54 -8.77
CA ILE A 299 9.70 20.47 -8.41
C ILE A 299 10.88 20.08 -9.27
N ASP A 300 11.27 20.98 -10.18
CA ASP A 300 12.36 20.77 -11.12
C ASP A 300 13.64 20.37 -10.39
N THR A 301 14.36 19.36 -10.86
CA THR A 301 15.58 18.85 -10.21
C THR A 301 16.72 19.86 -10.20
N ASN A 302 16.68 20.87 -11.07
CA ASN A 302 17.58 22.02 -11.00
C ASN A 302 17.24 23.02 -9.87
N ASN A 303 16.12 22.80 -9.17
CA ASN A 303 15.65 23.59 -8.04
C ASN A 303 15.54 22.72 -6.79
N ASP A 304 16.57 22.76 -5.95
CA ASP A 304 16.64 21.97 -4.73
C ASP A 304 15.66 22.45 -3.64
N ILE A 305 15.24 21.49 -2.82
CA ILE A 305 14.63 21.71 -1.52
C ILE A 305 15.75 21.66 -0.49
N HIS A 306 16.01 22.79 0.15
CA HIS A 306 17.03 22.90 1.17
C HIS A 306 16.42 22.77 2.56
N MET A 307 16.82 21.72 3.27
CA MET A 307 16.38 21.37 4.61
C MET A 307 17.41 21.85 5.63
N MET A 308 17.06 22.92 6.34
CA MET A 308 17.83 23.38 7.49
C MET A 308 17.69 22.37 8.64
N SER A 309 18.68 22.33 9.52
CA SER A 309 18.59 21.60 10.79
C SER A 309 19.15 22.45 11.92
N ASP A 310 18.49 22.45 13.07
CA ASP A 310 19.18 22.73 14.33
C ASP A 310 19.61 21.39 14.94
N THR A 311 20.48 21.42 15.95
CA THR A 311 21.04 20.20 16.54
C THR A 311 20.08 19.50 17.51
N ALA A 312 18.83 19.96 17.64
CA ALA A 312 17.91 19.49 18.69
C ALA A 312 16.72 18.67 18.17
N VAL A 313 16.34 18.75 16.88
CA VAL A 313 15.22 17.98 16.29
C VAL A 313 15.38 17.70 14.80
N ASP A 314 15.21 16.44 14.40
CA ASP A 314 15.06 16.04 13.00
C ASP A 314 13.79 16.65 12.39
N LYS A 315 13.98 17.48 11.37
CA LYS A 315 12.93 17.96 10.47
C LYS A 315 12.99 17.17 9.17
N PHE A 316 11.82 16.77 8.71
CA PHE A 316 11.65 15.90 7.55
C PHE A 316 10.48 16.38 6.69
N ILE A 317 10.49 15.95 5.44
CA ILE A 317 9.35 16.10 4.53
C ILE A 317 8.34 15.00 4.80
N GLU A 318 7.06 15.32 4.80
CA GLU A 318 6.00 14.32 4.84
C GLU A 318 5.49 14.03 3.42
N LEU A 319 5.66 12.80 2.96
CA LEU A 319 5.20 12.31 1.66
C LEU A 319 3.76 11.81 1.78
N THR A 320 2.85 12.49 1.10
CA THR A 320 1.39 12.27 1.20
C THR A 320 0.83 11.31 0.14
N SER A 321 1.68 10.87 -0.78
CA SER A 321 1.41 9.85 -1.81
C SER A 321 2.74 9.36 -2.37
N ASP A 322 2.69 8.45 -3.34
CA ASP A 322 3.83 8.14 -4.22
C ASP A 322 4.43 9.41 -4.82
N VAL A 323 5.75 9.40 -4.99
CA VAL A 323 6.55 10.45 -5.59
C VAL A 323 6.39 10.35 -7.11
N LYS A 324 5.63 11.28 -7.69
CA LYS A 324 5.34 11.26 -9.14
C LYS A 324 6.45 11.89 -9.99
N ASN A 325 7.22 12.83 -9.45
CA ASN A 325 8.33 13.47 -10.15
C ASN A 325 9.57 13.45 -9.27
N GLU A 326 10.75 13.46 -9.89
CA GLU A 326 12.01 13.51 -9.13
C GLU A 326 12.09 14.77 -8.25
N ILE A 327 12.73 14.62 -7.10
CA ILE A 327 12.93 15.71 -6.11
C ILE A 327 14.40 15.71 -5.71
N LEU A 328 15.03 16.90 -5.74
CA LEU A 328 16.39 17.08 -5.23
C LEU A 328 16.36 17.67 -3.82
N LEU A 329 17.03 17.00 -2.88
CA LEU A 329 17.14 17.41 -1.49
C LEU A 329 18.58 17.85 -1.17
N THR A 330 18.70 18.95 -0.44
CA THR A 330 19.95 19.43 0.19
C THR A 330 19.73 19.52 1.69
N VAL A 331 20.61 18.95 2.51
CA VAL A 331 20.41 18.82 3.97
C VAL A 331 21.57 19.44 4.75
N GLU A 332 21.29 20.31 5.73
CA GLU A 332 22.30 20.84 6.66
C GLU A 332 22.45 19.96 7.89
N ASN A 333 23.62 19.92 8.54
CA ASN A 333 23.88 19.06 9.72
C ASN A 333 23.56 17.59 9.43
N THR A 334 24.18 17.06 8.38
CA THR A 334 24.10 15.65 8.01
C THR A 334 24.72 14.78 9.10
N SER A 335 23.96 13.82 9.60
CA SER A 335 24.39 12.81 10.55
C SER A 335 23.87 11.44 10.14
N GLU A 336 24.52 10.38 10.62
CA GLU A 336 24.03 9.00 10.48
C GLU A 336 22.60 8.88 11.01
N ASP A 337 21.78 8.08 10.33
CA ASP A 337 20.40 7.71 10.68
C ASP A 337 19.39 8.85 10.76
N ARG A 338 19.78 10.07 10.40
CA ARG A 338 18.87 11.22 10.43
C ARG A 338 17.69 11.00 9.48
N VAL A 339 16.48 11.16 10.00
CA VAL A 339 15.25 11.09 9.19
C VAL A 339 15.08 12.39 8.40
N ILE A 340 14.93 12.28 7.08
CA ILE A 340 14.73 13.42 6.18
C ILE A 340 13.39 13.39 5.45
N ALA A 341 12.74 12.23 5.37
CA ALA A 341 11.37 12.14 4.91
C ALA A 341 10.61 10.99 5.60
N THR A 342 9.30 11.13 5.71
CA THR A 342 8.38 10.13 6.27
C THR A 342 7.14 10.06 5.39
N ALA A 343 6.47 8.91 5.34
CA ALA A 343 5.16 8.80 4.71
C ALA A 343 4.03 9.21 5.66
N SER A 344 2.98 9.83 5.13
CA SER A 344 1.70 10.03 5.83
C SER A 344 1.01 8.70 6.13
N ASP A 345 0.05 8.73 7.06
CA ASP A 345 -0.77 7.57 7.40
C ASP A 345 -1.42 6.96 6.15
N GLY A 346 -1.23 5.65 5.96
CA GLY A 346 -1.77 4.90 4.82
C GLY A 346 -0.91 4.96 3.54
N VAL A 347 0.17 5.73 3.52
CA VAL A 347 1.13 5.78 2.40
C VAL A 347 2.27 4.80 2.67
N VAL A 348 2.64 4.00 1.66
CA VAL A 348 3.79 3.08 1.73
C VAL A 348 4.81 3.48 0.68
N LEU A 349 5.99 3.89 1.12
CA LEU A 349 7.08 4.27 0.23
C LEU A 349 7.67 3.04 -0.45
N THR A 350 7.88 3.16 -1.75
CA THR A 350 8.36 2.11 -2.64
C THR A 350 9.79 2.40 -3.11
N LYS A 351 10.42 1.41 -3.74
CA LYS A 351 11.71 1.59 -4.41
C LYS A 351 11.64 2.59 -5.59
N ASN A 352 10.47 2.72 -6.24
CA ASN A 352 10.26 3.75 -7.26
C ASN A 352 10.32 5.16 -6.66
N ASP A 353 9.75 5.34 -5.46
CA ASP A 353 9.81 6.62 -4.75
C ASP A 353 11.26 6.97 -4.38
N MET A 354 11.99 5.98 -3.84
CA MET A 354 13.40 6.13 -3.50
C MET A 354 14.26 6.47 -4.72
N ALA A 355 13.99 5.86 -5.87
CA ALA A 355 14.70 6.15 -7.11
C ALA A 355 14.50 7.60 -7.57
N LYS A 356 13.37 8.23 -7.24
CA LYS A 356 13.03 9.61 -7.61
C LYS A 356 13.55 10.67 -6.63
N ILE A 357 13.95 10.28 -5.41
CA ILE A 357 14.48 11.22 -4.43
C ILE A 357 16.00 11.25 -4.55
N LYS A 358 16.53 12.42 -4.92
CA LYS A 358 17.97 12.66 -5.08
C LYS A 358 18.50 13.48 -3.91
N LEU A 359 19.76 13.26 -3.58
CA LEU A 359 20.48 13.97 -2.52
C LEU A 359 21.68 14.70 -3.11
N SER A 360 21.86 15.98 -2.78
CA SER A 360 23.01 16.77 -3.21
C SER A 360 24.22 16.68 -2.27
N ASN A 361 24.01 16.24 -1.02
CA ASN A 361 25.07 16.11 -0.01
C ASN A 361 26.08 15.03 -0.39
N GLU A 362 27.35 15.42 -0.53
CA GLU A 362 28.46 14.47 -0.67
C GLU A 362 28.69 13.67 0.62
N GLY A 363 29.15 12.42 0.47
CA GLY A 363 29.49 11.55 1.60
C GLY A 363 28.28 10.93 2.33
N PHE A 364 27.08 11.05 1.78
CA PHE A 364 25.87 10.43 2.31
C PHE A 364 25.03 9.80 1.19
N TYR A 365 24.24 8.79 1.52
CA TYR A 365 23.21 8.21 0.66
C TYR A 365 21.89 8.04 1.41
N LEU A 366 20.84 7.70 0.66
CA LEU A 366 19.49 7.54 1.21
C LEU A 366 19.18 6.08 1.46
N LYS A 367 18.56 5.79 2.61
CA LYS A 367 18.07 4.45 2.96
C LYS A 367 16.61 4.50 3.37
N LEU A 368 15.81 3.57 2.85
CA LEU A 368 14.43 3.39 3.25
C LEU A 368 14.35 2.33 4.37
N GLU A 369 13.89 2.73 5.54
CA GLU A 369 13.69 1.85 6.70
C GLU A 369 12.45 2.28 7.49
N ASP A 370 11.62 1.33 7.91
CA ASP A 370 10.40 1.60 8.68
C ASP A 370 9.49 2.66 8.03
N ASN A 371 9.39 2.64 6.70
CA ASN A 371 8.64 3.62 5.91
C ASN A 371 9.13 5.08 6.07
N LYS A 372 10.41 5.24 6.41
CA LYS A 372 11.10 6.52 6.56
C LYS A 372 12.38 6.53 5.73
N ILE A 373 12.72 7.71 5.23
CA ILE A 373 13.94 7.93 4.47
C ILE A 373 14.97 8.56 5.40
N LYS A 374 16.10 7.87 5.55
CA LYS A 374 17.20 8.27 6.41
C LYS A 374 18.45 8.59 5.62
N LEU A 375 19.31 9.43 6.18
CA LEU A 375 20.69 9.62 5.72
C LEU A 375 21.57 8.51 6.29
N THR A 376 22.43 7.96 5.44
CA THR A 376 23.49 7.04 5.84
C THR A 376 24.83 7.58 5.34
N LYS A 377 25.81 7.65 6.25
CA LYS A 377 27.13 8.23 6.01
C LYS A 377 28.03 7.21 5.33
N ILE A 378 28.76 7.68 4.33
CA ILE A 378 29.87 6.96 3.71
C ILE A 378 31.12 7.18 4.58
N LYS A 379 31.68 6.09 5.09
CA LYS A 379 32.82 6.07 6.02
C LYS A 379 34.18 6.06 5.32
N GLY A 380 34.21 5.71 4.02
CA GLY A 380 35.42 5.61 3.21
C GLY A 380 36.21 4.33 3.50
N GLU A 381 35.53 3.26 3.89
CA GLU A 381 36.14 1.95 4.15
C GLU A 381 36.28 1.15 2.83
N GLU A 382 37.27 0.26 2.76
CA GLU A 382 37.43 -0.66 1.61
C GLU A 382 36.21 -1.60 1.54
N ASP A 383 35.67 -1.82 0.35
CA ASP A 383 34.44 -2.59 0.09
C ASP A 383 33.16 -2.03 0.75
N GLU A 384 33.16 -0.78 1.23
CA GLU A 384 31.93 -0.14 1.74
C GLU A 384 30.86 -0.07 0.65
N THR A 385 29.62 -0.42 1.00
CA THR A 385 28.49 -0.42 0.06
C THR A 385 27.48 0.68 0.37
N LYS A 386 26.81 1.16 -0.69
CA LYS A 386 25.63 2.04 -0.62
C LYS A 386 24.46 1.40 -1.34
N THR A 387 23.25 1.60 -0.83
CA THR A 387 22.04 1.12 -1.50
C THR A 387 21.70 2.02 -2.69
N VAL A 388 21.61 1.42 -3.87
CA VAL A 388 21.18 2.06 -5.13
C VAL A 388 19.78 1.58 -5.46
N TYR A 389 18.87 2.52 -5.78
CA TYR A 389 17.48 2.24 -6.12
C TYR A 389 17.23 2.44 -7.61
N PHE A 390 16.59 1.47 -8.24
CA PHE A 390 16.21 1.51 -9.64
C PHE A 390 14.69 1.53 -9.74
N GLY A 391 14.15 2.54 -10.43
CA GLY A 391 12.70 2.74 -10.51
C GLY A 391 12.19 2.93 -11.93
N TYR A 392 10.87 2.87 -12.05
CA TYR A 392 10.14 3.08 -13.29
C TYR A 392 9.13 4.22 -13.14
N ASP A 393 8.94 4.95 -14.23
CA ASP A 393 7.85 5.90 -14.40
C ASP A 393 7.12 5.57 -15.71
N VAL A 394 5.85 5.20 -15.60
CA VAL A 394 5.03 4.83 -16.76
C VAL A 394 4.72 6.03 -17.67
N ASN A 395 5.14 7.24 -17.30
CA ASN A 395 5.21 8.43 -18.14
C ASN A 395 3.89 8.72 -18.90
N GLY A 396 2.80 8.83 -18.13
CA GLY A 396 1.45 9.01 -18.65
C GLY A 396 0.71 7.71 -19.04
N GLY A 397 1.31 6.55 -18.80
CA GLY A 397 0.65 5.25 -18.87
C GLY A 397 -0.24 4.95 -17.66
N ASP A 398 -1.01 3.85 -17.75
CA ASP A 398 -1.89 3.32 -16.71
C ASP A 398 -1.06 2.94 -15.48
N GLU A 399 -1.30 3.66 -14.38
CA GLU A 399 -0.58 3.43 -13.11
C GLU A 399 -0.88 2.05 -12.51
N ASN A 400 -1.97 1.38 -12.91
CA ASN A 400 -2.23 0.00 -12.49
C ASN A 400 -1.32 -1.03 -13.19
N SER A 401 -0.55 -0.60 -14.20
CA SER A 401 0.56 -1.36 -14.77
C SER A 401 1.89 -1.07 -14.06
N ALA A 402 1.86 -0.41 -12.88
CA ALA A 402 3.04 -0.02 -12.12
C ALA A 402 3.97 -1.20 -11.86
N LEU A 403 5.22 -1.02 -12.29
CA LEU A 403 6.28 -1.98 -12.09
C LEU A 403 6.89 -1.78 -10.71
N ALA A 404 7.19 -2.86 -10.00
CA ALA A 404 8.00 -2.77 -8.79
C ALA A 404 9.41 -2.30 -9.16
N GLY A 405 9.88 -1.26 -8.48
CA GLY A 405 11.30 -0.88 -8.55
C GLY A 405 12.20 -1.94 -7.90
N ASP A 406 13.50 -1.83 -8.13
CA ASP A 406 14.52 -2.70 -7.55
C ASP A 406 15.57 -1.91 -6.74
N SER A 407 16.38 -2.61 -5.97
CA SER A 407 17.46 -2.02 -5.18
C SER A 407 18.59 -3.02 -4.98
N LYS A 408 19.85 -2.56 -5.03
CA LYS A 408 21.03 -3.36 -4.72
C LYS A 408 22.01 -2.56 -3.88
N ASP A 409 22.73 -3.24 -3.00
CA ASP A 409 23.88 -2.64 -2.33
C ASP A 409 25.08 -2.73 -3.28
N VAL A 410 25.71 -1.59 -3.54
CA VAL A 410 26.77 -1.41 -4.53
C VAL A 410 28.00 -0.87 -3.83
N ILE A 411 29.18 -1.43 -4.11
CA ILE A 411 30.43 -0.91 -3.56
C ILE A 411 30.60 0.55 -3.99
N VAL A 412 30.96 1.42 -3.06
CA VAL A 412 31.10 2.86 -3.29
C VAL A 412 32.17 3.10 -4.36
N GLY A 413 31.75 3.70 -5.48
CA GLY A 413 32.62 3.97 -6.64
C GLY A 413 32.51 2.91 -7.75
N GLU A 414 31.82 1.80 -7.52
CA GLU A 414 31.54 0.77 -8.52
C GLU A 414 30.12 0.86 -9.07
N LYS A 415 29.77 -0.08 -9.95
CA LYS A 415 28.44 -0.23 -10.56
C LYS A 415 27.89 -1.62 -10.27
N ALA A 416 26.57 -1.74 -10.21
CA ALA A 416 25.88 -3.02 -10.23
C ALA A 416 24.95 -3.12 -11.44
N THR A 417 24.85 -4.33 -11.99
CA THR A 417 23.91 -4.65 -13.07
C THR A 417 22.51 -4.84 -12.52
N PHE A 418 21.52 -4.18 -13.11
CA PHE A 418 20.10 -4.35 -12.88
C PHE A 418 19.46 -4.91 -14.14
N THR A 419 18.47 -5.79 -13.98
CA THR A 419 17.68 -6.30 -15.10
C THR A 419 16.40 -5.50 -15.19
N ILE A 420 16.10 -4.98 -16.38
CA ILE A 420 14.90 -4.21 -16.65
C ILE A 420 13.71 -5.16 -16.65
N SER A 421 12.66 -4.81 -15.91
CA SER A 421 11.47 -5.62 -15.74
C SER A 421 10.87 -6.05 -17.08
N SER A 422 10.43 -7.31 -17.13
CA SER A 422 9.76 -7.91 -18.28
C SER A 422 8.32 -7.44 -18.46
N VAL A 423 7.74 -6.81 -17.43
CA VAL A 423 6.37 -6.29 -17.46
C VAL A 423 6.30 -5.10 -18.42
N VAL A 424 5.31 -5.10 -19.31
CA VAL A 424 5.09 -4.03 -20.29
C VAL A 424 3.96 -3.13 -19.80
N PRO A 425 4.21 -1.84 -19.53
CA PRO A 425 3.15 -0.92 -19.13
C PRO A 425 2.20 -0.65 -20.29
N THR A 426 1.00 -0.14 -19.99
CA THR A 426 -0.01 0.18 -21.00
C THR A 426 -0.41 1.64 -20.96
N ARG A 427 -0.82 2.19 -22.10
CA ARG A 427 -1.36 3.56 -22.22
C ARG A 427 -2.37 3.60 -23.36
N ASP A 428 -3.56 4.11 -23.10
CA ASP A 428 -4.67 4.11 -24.06
C ASP A 428 -4.30 4.83 -25.36
N ASN A 429 -4.49 4.18 -26.50
CA ASN A 429 -4.12 4.67 -27.84
C ASN A 429 -2.62 4.89 -28.08
N TYR A 430 -1.73 4.35 -27.25
CA TYR A 430 -0.29 4.39 -27.49
C TYR A 430 0.32 2.99 -27.55
N ASN A 431 1.36 2.84 -28.36
CA ASN A 431 2.25 1.70 -28.37
C ASN A 431 3.43 1.98 -27.44
N PHE A 432 3.75 1.03 -26.56
CA PHE A 432 4.96 1.09 -25.74
C PHE A 432 6.17 0.76 -26.62
N LEU A 433 7.12 1.68 -26.72
CA LEU A 433 8.33 1.49 -27.52
C LEU A 433 9.50 0.90 -26.71
N GLY A 434 9.43 0.97 -25.38
CA GLY A 434 10.51 0.63 -24.47
C GLY A 434 10.75 1.73 -23.44
N TRP A 435 11.94 1.74 -22.86
CA TRP A 435 12.33 2.59 -21.74
C TRP A 435 13.45 3.54 -22.13
N ALA A 436 13.51 4.72 -21.51
CA ALA A 436 14.61 5.68 -21.68
C ALA A 436 14.95 6.39 -20.36
N ALA A 437 16.19 6.86 -20.21
CA ALA A 437 16.62 7.60 -19.03
C ALA A 437 16.05 9.02 -18.96
N ALA A 438 15.66 9.60 -20.10
CA ALA A 438 15.08 10.94 -20.17
C ALA A 438 13.55 10.87 -20.27
N LYS A 439 12.86 11.69 -19.47
CA LYS A 439 11.38 11.73 -19.40
C LYS A 439 10.72 12.14 -20.72
N ASP A 440 11.39 12.96 -21.51
CA ASP A 440 10.93 13.50 -22.80
C ASP A 440 11.52 12.77 -24.01
N ALA A 441 12.16 11.61 -23.80
CA ALA A 441 12.68 10.79 -24.90
C ALA A 441 11.57 10.35 -25.86
N THR A 442 11.85 10.47 -27.16
CA THR A 442 10.96 9.99 -28.25
C THR A 442 11.35 8.62 -28.77
N GLU A 443 12.51 8.09 -28.36
CA GLU A 443 13.04 6.79 -28.76
C GLU A 443 13.43 5.99 -27.52
N ALA A 444 13.17 4.69 -27.53
CA ALA A 444 13.57 3.80 -26.46
C ALA A 444 15.07 3.49 -26.52
N GLN A 445 15.72 3.56 -25.36
CA GLN A 445 17.12 3.21 -25.17
C GLN A 445 17.28 1.76 -24.68
N TYR A 446 16.24 1.26 -24.01
CA TYR A 446 16.23 -0.06 -23.40
C TYR A 446 14.90 -0.75 -23.65
N GLN A 447 14.93 -2.07 -23.73
CA GLN A 447 13.78 -2.95 -23.86
C GLN A 447 13.55 -3.76 -22.57
N PRO A 448 12.35 -4.31 -22.37
CA PRO A 448 12.11 -5.26 -21.29
C PRO A 448 13.11 -6.43 -21.31
N ASN A 449 13.64 -6.81 -20.15
CA ASN A 449 14.72 -7.78 -19.93
C ASN A 449 16.15 -7.32 -20.30
N ASP A 450 16.34 -6.11 -20.82
CA ASP A 450 17.69 -5.58 -21.00
C ASP A 450 18.38 -5.39 -19.65
N GLU A 451 19.72 -5.34 -19.67
CA GLU A 451 20.53 -5.05 -18.48
C GLU A 451 21.03 -3.61 -18.49
N ILE A 452 21.11 -3.00 -17.31
CA ILE A 452 21.66 -1.65 -17.10
C ILE A 452 22.61 -1.63 -15.91
N GLU A 453 23.77 -1.00 -16.05
CA GLU A 453 24.73 -0.82 -14.96
C GLU A 453 24.57 0.55 -14.30
N LEU A 454 24.33 0.56 -12.98
CA LEU A 454 24.10 1.77 -12.20
C LEU A 454 25.10 1.90 -11.05
N SER A 455 25.72 3.08 -10.91
CA SER A 455 26.46 3.50 -9.72
C SER A 455 25.59 4.30 -8.74
N ASP A 456 24.45 4.80 -9.20
CA ASP A 456 23.57 5.72 -8.48
C ASP A 456 22.11 5.45 -8.85
N SER A 457 21.20 5.87 -7.97
CA SER A 457 19.77 5.62 -8.15
C SER A 457 19.23 6.29 -9.42
N ALA A 458 18.44 5.55 -10.19
CA ALA A 458 17.97 5.98 -11.51
C ALA A 458 16.51 5.60 -11.75
N VAL A 459 15.85 6.36 -12.62
CA VAL A 459 14.48 6.11 -13.05
C VAL A 459 14.48 5.96 -14.58
N LEU A 460 13.82 4.93 -15.09
CA LEU A 460 13.49 4.86 -16.50
C LEU A 460 12.05 5.30 -16.75
N TYR A 461 11.87 6.01 -17.85
CA TYR A 461 10.60 6.54 -18.31
C TYR A 461 10.11 5.74 -19.51
N ALA A 462 8.84 5.37 -19.49
CA ALA A 462 8.21 4.71 -20.62
C ALA A 462 8.17 5.64 -21.84
N VAL A 463 8.54 5.09 -22.99
CA VAL A 463 8.48 5.78 -24.29
C VAL A 463 7.26 5.29 -25.06
N TRP A 464 6.47 6.24 -25.56
CA TRP A 464 5.16 5.97 -26.16
C TRP A 464 5.09 6.52 -27.59
N GLU A 465 4.52 5.75 -28.50
CA GLU A 465 4.14 6.18 -29.84
C GLU A 465 2.62 6.20 -29.97
N GLU A 466 2.05 7.31 -30.45
CA GLU A 466 0.59 7.41 -30.66
C GLU A 466 0.16 6.47 -31.79
N ASN A 467 -0.87 5.66 -31.53
CA ASN A 467 -1.40 4.75 -32.53
C ASN A 467 -2.28 5.51 -33.52
N THR A 468 -1.83 5.61 -34.78
CA THR A 468 -2.54 6.33 -35.85
C THR A 468 -3.87 5.70 -36.28
N VAL A 469 -4.11 4.45 -35.89
CA VAL A 469 -5.41 3.78 -36.01
C VAL A 469 -5.92 3.45 -34.60
N PRO A 470 -6.92 4.17 -34.08
CA PRO A 470 -7.45 3.91 -32.74
C PRO A 470 -7.93 2.46 -32.62
N ARG A 471 -7.59 1.80 -31.52
CA ARG A 471 -8.05 0.43 -31.24
C ARG A 471 -9.55 0.47 -30.97
N LYS A 472 -10.26 -0.63 -31.23
CA LYS A 472 -11.67 -0.73 -30.93
C LYS A 472 -11.88 -0.73 -29.41
N ASP A 473 -12.90 -0.04 -28.94
CA ASP A 473 -13.33 -0.17 -27.55
C ASP A 473 -13.89 -1.57 -27.31
N ASN A 474 -13.55 -2.14 -26.16
CA ASN A 474 -14.03 -3.44 -25.73
C ASN A 474 -15.12 -3.24 -24.65
N LYS A 475 -16.00 -4.23 -24.48
CA LYS A 475 -17.05 -4.19 -23.45
C LYS A 475 -17.39 -5.58 -22.95
N PHE A 476 -17.88 -5.68 -21.72
CA PHE A 476 -18.42 -6.92 -21.20
C PHE A 476 -19.78 -7.20 -21.85
N THR A 477 -19.89 -8.34 -22.54
CA THR A 477 -21.17 -8.88 -23.04
C THR A 477 -21.92 -9.62 -21.94
N LYS A 478 -21.20 -10.10 -20.91
CA LYS A 478 -21.73 -10.62 -19.65
C LYS A 478 -20.95 -10.04 -18.48
N ALA A 479 -21.64 -9.34 -17.58
CA ALA A 479 -21.04 -8.71 -16.41
C ALA A 479 -20.40 -9.74 -15.47
N LEU A 480 -19.38 -9.29 -14.73
CA LEU A 480 -18.72 -10.10 -13.71
C LEU A 480 -19.72 -10.50 -12.62
N ALA A 481 -19.79 -11.80 -12.36
CA ALA A 481 -20.57 -12.38 -11.28
C ALA A 481 -19.79 -13.51 -10.59
N ILE A 482 -19.89 -13.57 -9.27
CA ILE A 482 -19.34 -14.63 -8.41
C ILE A 482 -20.34 -14.94 -7.30
N GLU A 483 -20.40 -16.20 -6.86
CA GLU A 483 -21.26 -16.64 -5.77
C GLU A 483 -20.49 -16.68 -4.44
N ASN A 484 -21.17 -16.35 -3.34
CA ASN A 484 -20.65 -16.63 -2.00
C ASN A 484 -20.52 -18.14 -1.78
N ARG A 485 -19.57 -18.53 -0.93
CA ARG A 485 -19.33 -19.94 -0.59
C ARG A 485 -19.02 -20.14 0.87
N THR A 486 -18.95 -21.39 1.32
CA THR A 486 -18.54 -21.75 2.68
C THR A 486 -17.12 -22.33 2.64
N TYR A 487 -16.34 -22.11 3.70
CA TYR A 487 -15.02 -22.68 3.85
C TYR A 487 -15.04 -24.22 3.66
N GLY A 488 -14.12 -24.72 2.84
CA GLY A 488 -14.07 -26.14 2.46
C GLY A 488 -15.14 -26.61 1.46
N GLY A 489 -16.03 -25.72 0.99
CA GLY A 489 -17.01 -26.01 -0.05
C GLY A 489 -16.46 -25.83 -1.47
N ASP A 490 -17.16 -26.40 -2.47
CA ASP A 490 -16.76 -26.35 -3.87
C ASP A 490 -16.55 -24.92 -4.38
N ALA A 491 -15.40 -24.70 -5.03
CA ALA A 491 -15.06 -23.42 -5.65
C ALA A 491 -15.78 -23.27 -7.00
N LYS A 492 -16.79 -22.40 -7.07
CA LYS A 492 -17.32 -21.95 -8.37
C LYS A 492 -16.50 -20.77 -8.87
N ALA A 493 -16.00 -20.88 -10.10
CA ALA A 493 -15.26 -19.80 -10.73
C ALA A 493 -16.20 -18.59 -11.01
N PRO A 494 -15.66 -17.36 -10.96
CA PRO A 494 -16.38 -16.20 -11.45
C PRO A 494 -16.75 -16.36 -12.93
N THR A 495 -17.79 -15.65 -13.36
CA THR A 495 -18.21 -15.62 -14.75
C THR A 495 -18.25 -14.19 -15.28
N ALA A 496 -17.72 -14.00 -16.48
CA ALA A 496 -17.79 -12.75 -17.25
C ALA A 496 -17.48 -13.10 -18.72
N GLU A 497 -18.03 -12.33 -19.67
CA GLU A 497 -17.74 -12.48 -21.09
C GLU A 497 -17.47 -11.09 -21.67
N ALA A 498 -16.48 -10.98 -22.55
CA ALA A 498 -16.13 -9.75 -23.25
C ALA A 498 -16.40 -9.88 -24.75
N GLU A 499 -16.64 -8.75 -25.41
CA GLU A 499 -16.83 -8.71 -26.86
C GLU A 499 -15.57 -9.17 -27.61
N TYR A 500 -14.40 -8.82 -27.08
CA TYR A 500 -13.11 -9.25 -27.61
C TYR A 500 -12.20 -9.77 -26.50
N GLY A 501 -11.35 -10.73 -26.83
CA GLY A 501 -10.30 -11.26 -25.95
C GLY A 501 -10.79 -12.21 -24.86
N LYS A 502 -9.83 -12.81 -24.16
CA LYS A 502 -10.07 -13.72 -23.04
C LYS A 502 -10.20 -12.91 -21.75
N VAL A 503 -11.19 -13.25 -20.92
CA VAL A 503 -11.35 -12.68 -19.58
C VAL A 503 -10.52 -13.45 -18.57
N GLU A 504 -9.75 -12.73 -17.76
CA GLU A 504 -8.96 -13.23 -16.64
C GLU A 504 -9.48 -12.64 -15.33
N PHE A 505 -9.38 -13.40 -14.24
CA PHE A 505 -9.93 -13.03 -12.94
C PHE A 505 -8.83 -12.91 -11.89
N THR A 506 -8.83 -11.79 -11.19
CA THR A 506 -7.90 -11.51 -10.08
C THR A 506 -8.69 -11.16 -8.81
N TYR A 507 -8.09 -11.42 -7.65
CA TYR A 507 -8.74 -11.32 -6.33
C TYR A 507 -7.96 -10.42 -5.37
N SER A 508 -8.67 -9.80 -4.44
CA SER A 508 -8.09 -9.02 -3.35
C SER A 508 -8.89 -9.15 -2.05
N ASN A 509 -8.25 -8.87 -0.91
CA ASN A 509 -8.90 -8.77 0.40
C ASN A 509 -9.42 -7.36 0.71
N ALA A 510 -9.22 -6.40 -0.20
CA ALA A 510 -9.71 -5.03 -0.10
C ALA A 510 -10.19 -4.52 -1.47
N GLU A 511 -11.24 -3.69 -1.48
CA GLU A 511 -11.84 -3.17 -2.71
C GLU A 511 -10.82 -2.44 -3.61
N ASN A 512 -9.94 -1.65 -2.98
CA ASN A 512 -8.84 -0.91 -3.62
C ASN A 512 -7.46 -1.51 -3.33
N GLY A 513 -7.38 -2.81 -2.99
CA GLY A 513 -6.13 -3.50 -2.71
C GLY A 513 -5.38 -3.95 -3.97
N THR A 514 -4.24 -4.61 -3.78
CA THR A 514 -3.55 -5.34 -4.86
C THR A 514 -4.36 -6.57 -5.25
N TYR A 515 -4.57 -6.76 -6.56
CA TYR A 515 -5.31 -7.90 -7.11
C TYR A 515 -4.31 -8.92 -7.68
N THR A 516 -4.44 -10.20 -7.29
CA THR A 516 -3.57 -11.30 -7.76
C THR A 516 -4.40 -12.45 -8.33
N ASP A 517 -3.76 -13.40 -9.02
CA ASP A 517 -4.45 -14.60 -9.54
C ASP A 517 -4.75 -15.65 -8.43
N ASP A 518 -4.37 -15.37 -7.18
CA ASP A 518 -4.55 -16.28 -6.06
C ASP A 518 -6.01 -16.29 -5.60
N VAL A 519 -6.68 -17.43 -5.77
CA VAL A 519 -8.06 -17.60 -5.33
C VAL A 519 -8.11 -17.69 -3.80
N PRO A 520 -8.78 -16.77 -3.09
CA PRO A 520 -8.82 -16.78 -1.63
C PRO A 520 -9.58 -18.01 -1.12
N THR A 521 -9.06 -18.68 -0.10
CA THR A 521 -9.63 -19.93 0.45
C THR A 521 -10.16 -19.79 1.87
N ASP A 522 -9.55 -18.91 2.67
CA ASP A 522 -9.95 -18.64 4.05
C ASP A 522 -11.32 -17.95 4.14
N ALA A 523 -11.97 -18.08 5.30
CA ALA A 523 -13.22 -17.37 5.57
C ALA A 523 -12.94 -15.87 5.66
N GLY A 524 -13.73 -15.06 4.96
CA GLY A 524 -13.49 -13.63 4.84
C GLY A 524 -14.35 -12.97 3.76
N THR A 525 -14.16 -11.66 3.63
CA THR A 525 -14.74 -10.85 2.55
C THR A 525 -13.65 -10.51 1.55
N TYR A 526 -13.93 -10.73 0.27
CA TYR A 526 -12.98 -10.60 -0.83
C TYR A 526 -13.63 -9.91 -2.01
N TYR A 527 -12.79 -9.43 -2.92
CA TYR A 527 -13.20 -8.74 -4.14
C TYR A 527 -12.58 -9.44 -5.34
N VAL A 528 -13.32 -9.52 -6.45
CA VAL A 528 -12.84 -10.06 -7.72
C VAL A 528 -12.98 -9.02 -8.83
N LYS A 529 -12.01 -8.98 -9.75
CA LYS A 529 -12.06 -8.20 -10.99
C LYS A 529 -11.95 -9.10 -12.20
N ALA A 530 -12.57 -8.68 -13.30
CA ALA A 530 -12.41 -9.28 -14.62
C ALA A 530 -11.57 -8.33 -15.49
N THR A 531 -10.55 -8.87 -16.16
CA THR A 531 -9.68 -8.11 -17.05
C THR A 531 -9.54 -8.80 -18.41
N VAL A 532 -9.51 -8.01 -19.48
CA VAL A 532 -9.05 -8.44 -20.80
C VAL A 532 -7.80 -7.66 -21.14
N ALA A 533 -6.72 -8.38 -21.45
CA ALA A 533 -5.48 -7.77 -21.90
C ALA A 533 -5.69 -7.00 -23.21
N GLN A 534 -4.97 -5.88 -23.34
CA GLN A 534 -4.96 -5.07 -24.55
C GLN A 534 -4.36 -5.86 -25.72
N SER A 535 -4.92 -5.74 -26.92
CA SER A 535 -4.36 -6.33 -28.15
C SER A 535 -4.09 -5.26 -29.20
N ALA A 536 -3.51 -5.64 -30.35
CA ALA A 536 -3.37 -4.73 -31.49
C ALA A 536 -4.71 -4.21 -32.04
N GLU A 537 -5.81 -4.92 -31.78
CA GLU A 537 -7.13 -4.64 -32.36
C GLU A 537 -8.08 -3.92 -31.41
N TYR A 538 -7.93 -4.10 -30.10
CA TYR A 538 -8.86 -3.58 -29.09
C TYR A 538 -8.17 -3.13 -27.78
N ASN A 539 -8.79 -2.16 -27.12
CA ASN A 539 -8.34 -1.61 -25.85
C ASN A 539 -8.48 -2.61 -24.69
N LYS A 540 -7.70 -2.40 -23.63
CA LYS A 540 -7.83 -3.12 -22.35
C LYS A 540 -9.25 -2.96 -21.82
N LEU A 541 -9.77 -3.97 -21.16
CA LEU A 541 -11.07 -3.91 -20.48
C LEU A 541 -10.91 -4.37 -19.04
N VAL A 542 -11.38 -3.60 -18.06
CA VAL A 542 -11.35 -3.95 -16.64
C VAL A 542 -12.74 -3.71 -16.06
N SER A 543 -13.25 -4.63 -15.25
CA SER A 543 -14.52 -4.44 -14.54
C SER A 543 -14.34 -3.65 -13.24
N ASP A 544 -15.43 -3.05 -12.75
CA ASP A 544 -15.51 -2.70 -11.33
C ASP A 544 -15.35 -3.98 -10.47
N PRO A 545 -14.76 -3.87 -9.27
CA PRO A 545 -14.64 -5.01 -8.38
C PRO A 545 -16.00 -5.47 -7.84
N VAL A 546 -16.17 -6.79 -7.74
CA VAL A 546 -17.37 -7.42 -7.19
C VAL A 546 -17.03 -8.11 -5.87
N GLU A 547 -17.75 -7.75 -4.80
CA GLU A 547 -17.61 -8.36 -3.48
C GLU A 547 -18.20 -9.78 -3.45
N PHE A 548 -17.51 -10.71 -2.80
CA PHE A 548 -18.05 -12.00 -2.38
C PHE A 548 -17.49 -12.42 -1.02
N LYS A 549 -18.19 -13.35 -0.37
CA LYS A 549 -17.85 -13.85 0.96
C LYS A 549 -17.60 -15.35 0.96
N ILE A 550 -16.57 -15.73 1.70
CA ILE A 550 -16.33 -17.10 2.12
C ILE A 550 -16.78 -17.18 3.58
N PHE A 551 -17.95 -17.78 3.81
CA PHE A 551 -18.49 -17.98 5.15
C PHE A 551 -17.69 -19.03 5.91
N PRO A 552 -17.49 -18.88 7.23
CA PRO A 552 -16.89 -19.94 8.04
C PRO A 552 -17.77 -21.20 8.03
N LYS A 553 -17.15 -22.37 8.14
CA LYS A 553 -17.84 -23.66 8.17
C LYS A 553 -18.37 -23.96 9.58
N THR A 554 -19.63 -24.36 9.71
CA THR A 554 -20.17 -24.83 10.99
C THR A 554 -19.40 -26.06 11.46
N ILE A 555 -18.98 -26.09 12.73
CA ILE A 555 -18.27 -27.24 13.30
C ILE A 555 -19.13 -28.51 13.31
N SER A 556 -18.46 -29.66 13.36
CA SER A 556 -19.09 -30.97 13.52
C SER A 556 -19.77 -31.10 14.87
N LYS A 557 -20.93 -31.77 14.87
CA LYS A 557 -21.75 -32.00 16.07
C LYS A 557 -21.20 -33.09 16.99
N SER A 558 -20.36 -33.97 16.46
CA SER A 558 -19.76 -35.06 17.23
C SER A 558 -18.61 -34.53 18.09
N ILE A 559 -18.69 -34.78 19.41
CA ILE A 559 -17.65 -34.43 20.36
C ILE A 559 -16.96 -35.72 20.81
N PRO A 560 -15.64 -35.87 20.56
CA PRO A 560 -14.90 -37.09 20.90
C PRO A 560 -14.52 -37.12 22.40
N LEU A 561 -15.54 -37.10 23.28
CA LEU A 561 -15.41 -37.26 24.72
C LEU A 561 -15.72 -38.70 25.13
N ASP A 562 -14.77 -39.36 25.79
CA ASP A 562 -14.92 -40.69 26.36
C ASP A 562 -15.88 -40.66 27.56
N ALA A 563 -16.82 -41.60 27.59
CA ALA A 563 -17.72 -41.79 28.73
C ALA A 563 -16.93 -42.12 30.03
N PRO A 564 -17.42 -41.69 31.21
CA PRO A 564 -16.75 -41.94 32.47
C PRO A 564 -16.71 -43.44 32.80
N VAL A 565 -15.50 -43.97 32.99
CA VAL A 565 -15.27 -45.37 33.38
C VAL A 565 -14.51 -45.41 34.69
N LYS A 566 -14.95 -46.26 35.63
CA LYS A 566 -14.30 -46.42 36.95
C LYS A 566 -12.78 -46.55 36.83
N ASN A 567 -12.06 -45.86 37.71
CA ASN A 567 -10.58 -45.79 37.75
C ASN A 567 -9.91 -45.20 36.49
N ALA A 568 -10.65 -44.71 35.50
CA ALA A 568 -10.08 -43.95 34.39
C ALA A 568 -9.82 -42.50 34.81
N VAL A 569 -8.84 -41.88 34.16
CA VAL A 569 -8.52 -40.46 34.34
C VAL A 569 -9.49 -39.65 33.46
N PRO A 570 -10.14 -38.59 33.97
CA PRO A 570 -11.04 -37.77 33.18
C PRO A 570 -10.29 -37.02 32.08
N GLN A 571 -10.86 -37.00 30.86
CA GLN A 571 -10.45 -36.06 29.82
C GLN A 571 -10.86 -34.65 30.23
N LYS A 572 -9.95 -33.69 30.08
CA LYS A 572 -10.15 -32.28 30.44
C LYS A 572 -10.10 -31.35 29.25
N ASP A 573 -9.48 -31.78 28.16
CA ASP A 573 -9.25 -30.98 26.96
C ASP A 573 -9.48 -31.87 25.72
N ILE A 574 -10.04 -31.27 24.68
CA ILE A 574 -10.30 -31.88 23.38
C ILE A 574 -9.74 -30.95 22.32
N GLU A 575 -9.04 -31.51 21.34
CA GLU A 575 -8.55 -30.77 20.18
C GLU A 575 -8.90 -31.53 18.89
N THR A 576 -9.53 -30.82 17.96
CA THR A 576 -9.87 -31.32 16.62
C THR A 576 -9.33 -30.36 15.56
N GLU A 577 -9.52 -30.67 14.27
CA GLU A 577 -9.21 -29.72 13.19
C GLU A 577 -10.14 -28.49 13.21
N GLU A 578 -11.36 -28.63 13.76
CA GLU A 578 -12.41 -27.62 13.68
C GLU A 578 -12.54 -26.75 14.94
N TYR A 579 -12.16 -27.27 16.12
CA TYR A 579 -12.30 -26.59 17.41
C TYR A 579 -11.35 -27.12 18.50
N THR A 580 -11.20 -26.35 19.58
CA THR A 580 -10.71 -26.84 20.88
C THR A 580 -11.86 -26.84 21.88
N ALA A 581 -11.81 -27.70 22.90
CA ALA A 581 -12.79 -27.67 23.98
C ALA A 581 -12.21 -28.04 25.34
N THR A 582 -12.78 -27.49 26.41
CA THR A 582 -12.46 -27.83 27.80
C THR A 582 -13.64 -28.55 28.45
N VAL A 583 -13.35 -29.50 29.33
CA VAL A 583 -14.35 -30.37 29.96
C VAL A 583 -14.27 -30.26 31.48
N VAL A 584 -15.37 -29.88 32.10
CA VAL A 584 -15.54 -29.80 33.55
C VAL A 584 -16.51 -30.88 34.02
N TRP A 585 -16.01 -31.80 34.85
CA TRP A 585 -16.80 -32.90 35.39
C TRP A 585 -17.42 -32.56 36.74
N THR A 586 -18.67 -32.98 36.96
CA THR A 586 -19.39 -32.88 38.23
C THR A 586 -19.91 -34.26 38.63
N PRO A 587 -19.70 -34.73 39.88
CA PRO A 587 -18.93 -34.09 40.95
C PRO A 587 -17.44 -33.92 40.59
N GLU A 588 -16.76 -32.95 41.22
CA GLU A 588 -15.35 -32.65 40.96
C GLU A 588 -14.47 -33.88 41.22
N ILE A 589 -13.53 -34.16 40.30
CA ILE A 589 -12.72 -35.38 40.32
C ILE A 589 -11.29 -35.05 40.77
N VAL A 590 -10.90 -35.61 41.91
CA VAL A 590 -9.51 -35.59 42.39
C VAL A 590 -8.83 -36.91 42.01
N GLY A 591 -8.36 -37.00 40.76
CA GLY A 591 -7.60 -38.15 40.25
C GLY A 591 -8.34 -39.01 39.22
N LYS A 592 -9.22 -39.91 39.66
CA LYS A 592 -9.89 -40.90 38.81
C LYS A 592 -11.40 -40.95 39.08
N PHE A 593 -12.19 -41.43 38.11
CA PHE A 593 -13.62 -41.65 38.32
C PHE A 593 -13.86 -42.72 39.39
N GLU A 594 -14.75 -42.42 40.34
CA GLU A 594 -15.13 -43.29 41.46
C GLU A 594 -16.11 -44.39 41.02
N TYR A 595 -16.45 -45.31 41.93
CA TYR A 595 -17.44 -46.37 41.71
C TYR A 595 -18.86 -45.85 41.96
N ASP A 596 -19.86 -46.48 41.33
CA ASP A 596 -21.29 -46.24 41.61
C ASP A 596 -21.70 -44.75 41.52
N THR A 597 -21.01 -43.96 40.69
CA THR A 597 -21.14 -42.49 40.68
C THR A 597 -21.60 -42.00 39.32
N VAL A 598 -22.68 -41.22 39.32
CA VAL A 598 -23.21 -40.49 38.15
C VAL A 598 -22.35 -39.24 37.95
N TYR A 599 -21.90 -39.04 36.72
CA TYR A 599 -21.12 -37.87 36.35
C TYR A 599 -21.84 -37.07 35.26
N SER A 600 -21.72 -35.75 35.33
CA SER A 600 -22.06 -34.86 34.24
C SER A 600 -20.82 -34.12 33.75
N ALA A 601 -20.74 -33.86 32.45
CA ALA A 601 -19.69 -33.06 31.83
C ALA A 601 -20.29 -31.76 31.29
N GLU A 602 -19.67 -30.61 31.62
CA GLU A 602 -19.90 -29.34 30.94
C GLU A 602 -18.70 -29.08 30.01
N ILE A 603 -18.97 -29.01 28.71
CA ILE A 603 -17.98 -28.86 27.64
C ILE A 603 -18.06 -27.44 27.10
N THR A 604 -16.95 -26.70 27.13
CA THR A 604 -16.82 -25.38 26.52
C THR A 604 -15.99 -25.45 25.24
N ILE A 605 -16.60 -25.19 24.09
CA ILE A 605 -16.07 -25.35 22.73
C ILE A 605 -15.70 -23.98 22.16
N THR A 606 -14.49 -23.89 21.60
CA THR A 606 -13.96 -22.71 20.91
C THR A 606 -13.58 -23.11 19.48
N PRO A 607 -14.30 -22.63 18.44
CA PRO A 607 -13.93 -22.90 17.05
C PRO A 607 -12.54 -22.39 16.68
N LYS A 608 -11.84 -23.15 15.84
CA LYS A 608 -10.58 -22.73 15.21
C LYS A 608 -10.87 -21.77 14.03
N LYS A 609 -9.81 -21.13 13.51
CA LYS A 609 -9.91 -20.22 12.36
C LYS A 609 -10.68 -20.88 11.21
N ASN A 610 -11.55 -20.11 10.55
CA ASN A 610 -12.46 -20.53 9.46
C ASN A 610 -13.67 -21.40 9.88
N TYR A 611 -13.87 -21.67 11.18
CA TYR A 611 -15.03 -22.40 11.68
C TYR A 611 -15.93 -21.53 12.56
N THR A 612 -17.21 -21.90 12.67
CA THR A 612 -18.21 -21.18 13.47
C THR A 612 -19.12 -22.13 14.25
N LEU A 613 -19.73 -21.61 15.32
CA LEU A 613 -20.82 -22.25 16.05
C LEU A 613 -22.19 -21.96 15.41
N ASP A 614 -22.26 -20.97 14.51
CA ASP A 614 -23.50 -20.62 13.81
C ASP A 614 -24.00 -21.80 12.98
N GLY A 615 -25.26 -22.18 13.18
CA GLY A 615 -25.89 -23.35 12.57
C GLY A 615 -25.93 -24.60 13.47
N ILE A 616 -25.36 -24.55 14.68
CA ILE A 616 -25.56 -25.60 15.68
C ILE A 616 -26.95 -25.45 16.30
N ALA A 617 -27.82 -26.42 16.05
CA ALA A 617 -29.18 -26.43 16.61
C ALA A 617 -29.18 -26.75 18.12
N GLU A 618 -30.26 -26.35 18.81
CA GLU A 618 -30.51 -26.72 20.20
C GLU A 618 -30.46 -28.25 20.38
N ASN A 619 -29.78 -28.72 21.43
CA ASN A 619 -29.65 -30.14 21.81
C ASN A 619 -29.16 -31.06 20.68
N SER A 620 -28.22 -30.59 19.85
CA SER A 620 -27.75 -31.31 18.66
C SER A 620 -26.33 -31.86 18.72
N TYR A 621 -25.57 -31.59 19.79
CA TYR A 621 -24.27 -32.23 20.00
C TYR A 621 -24.41 -33.72 20.30
N GLU A 622 -23.45 -34.50 19.81
CA GLU A 622 -23.43 -35.96 19.95
C GLU A 622 -22.22 -36.37 20.81
N LEU A 623 -22.48 -37.02 21.96
CA LEU A 623 -21.46 -37.52 22.88
C LEU A 623 -21.66 -39.02 23.14
N SER A 624 -20.60 -39.80 22.98
CA SER A 624 -20.65 -41.25 23.14
C SER A 624 -20.95 -41.64 24.59
N GLY A 625 -21.97 -42.48 24.80
CA GLY A 625 -22.33 -43.02 26.11
C GLY A 625 -23.05 -42.05 27.06
N ALA A 626 -23.37 -40.82 26.63
CA ALA A 626 -24.22 -39.91 27.37
C ALA A 626 -25.70 -40.36 27.28
N GLU A 627 -26.43 -40.31 28.39
CA GLU A 627 -27.88 -40.55 28.43
C GLU A 627 -28.66 -39.33 27.97
N LYS A 628 -28.10 -38.14 28.16
CA LYS A 628 -28.72 -36.86 27.83
C LYS A 628 -27.65 -35.85 27.46
N VAL A 629 -27.89 -35.09 26.39
CA VAL A 629 -27.04 -33.97 25.96
C VAL A 629 -27.92 -32.74 25.77
N GLU A 630 -27.51 -31.62 26.36
CA GLU A 630 -28.20 -30.33 26.24
C GLU A 630 -27.24 -29.23 25.75
N ASN A 631 -27.71 -28.39 24.83
CA ASN A 631 -27.03 -27.17 24.41
C ASN A 631 -28.04 -26.16 23.87
N ALA A 632 -27.79 -24.86 24.07
CA ALA A 632 -28.54 -23.83 23.37
C ALA A 632 -28.11 -23.72 21.89
N GLU A 633 -28.98 -23.17 21.04
CA GLU A 633 -28.65 -22.88 19.63
C GLU A 633 -27.42 -21.97 19.52
N ASN A 634 -26.51 -22.28 18.59
CA ASN A 634 -25.24 -21.61 18.33
C ASN A 634 -24.29 -21.50 19.56
N SER A 635 -24.54 -22.31 20.60
CA SER A 635 -23.77 -22.24 21.84
C SER A 635 -22.50 -23.09 21.76
N GLY A 636 -21.40 -22.54 22.25
CA GLY A 636 -20.18 -23.31 22.51
C GLY A 636 -20.25 -24.09 23.83
N ILE A 637 -21.42 -24.24 24.46
CA ILE A 637 -21.56 -24.96 25.73
C ILE A 637 -22.47 -26.16 25.53
N ALA A 638 -21.94 -27.36 25.78
CA ALA A 638 -22.71 -28.60 25.82
C ALA A 638 -22.67 -29.21 27.22
N LYS A 639 -23.80 -29.73 27.70
CA LYS A 639 -23.90 -30.46 28.98
C LYS A 639 -24.31 -31.89 28.71
N ALA A 640 -23.54 -32.85 29.20
CA ALA A 640 -23.82 -34.28 29.05
C ALA A 640 -23.99 -34.95 30.41
N GLU A 641 -25.02 -35.79 30.55
CA GLU A 641 -25.24 -36.65 31.72
C GLU A 641 -24.92 -38.11 31.36
N TYR A 642 -24.20 -38.80 32.23
CA TYR A 642 -23.73 -40.18 32.01
C TYR A 642 -24.28 -41.14 33.06
N PRO A 643 -24.45 -42.43 32.73
CA PRO A 643 -24.88 -43.43 33.71
C PRO A 643 -23.85 -43.60 34.84
N ALA A 644 -24.28 -44.18 35.96
CA ALA A 644 -23.38 -44.46 37.08
C ALA A 644 -22.22 -45.39 36.67
N THR A 645 -21.00 -45.05 37.11
CA THR A 645 -19.82 -45.88 36.93
C THR A 645 -19.95 -47.24 37.63
N GLY A 646 -19.29 -48.28 37.12
CA GLY A 646 -19.50 -49.66 37.59
C GLY A 646 -19.28 -49.88 39.09
N SER A 647 -20.04 -50.82 39.67
CA SER A 647 -20.15 -51.03 41.12
C SER A 647 -18.97 -51.73 41.80
N LYS A 648 -18.84 -51.51 43.11
CA LYS A 648 -17.82 -52.14 43.96
C LYS A 648 -18.34 -53.45 44.56
N GLU A 649 -18.18 -54.57 43.86
CA GLU A 649 -18.60 -55.86 44.42
C GLU A 649 -17.73 -56.31 45.61
N SER A 650 -18.42 -56.57 46.73
CA SER A 650 -17.96 -57.39 47.85
C SER A 650 -18.27 -58.85 47.55
N THR A 651 -17.28 -59.73 47.75
CA THR A 651 -17.34 -61.16 47.44
C THR A 651 -18.46 -61.87 48.21
N ASN A 652 -19.47 -62.42 47.51
CA ASN A 652 -19.95 -63.78 47.77
C ASN A 652 -20.91 -64.32 46.69
N ARG A 653 -20.89 -65.64 46.62
CA ARG A 653 -21.18 -66.54 45.49
C ARG A 653 -22.67 -66.87 45.34
N GLY A 654 -23.17 -66.91 44.10
CA GLY A 654 -24.26 -67.82 43.71
C GLY A 654 -25.38 -67.23 42.83
N GLY A 655 -25.20 -67.28 41.51
CA GLY A 655 -26.24 -67.08 40.51
C GLY A 655 -25.60 -67.08 39.12
N ASP A 656 -26.05 -67.95 38.23
CA ASP A 656 -25.50 -68.27 36.89
C ASP A 656 -24.73 -67.12 36.24
N SER A 657 -23.45 -67.01 36.62
CA SER A 657 -22.55 -66.02 36.09
C SER A 657 -22.04 -66.59 34.78
N VAL A 658 -22.54 -66.06 33.67
CA VAL A 658 -21.88 -66.24 32.37
C VAL A 658 -20.45 -65.78 32.59
N SER A 659 -19.51 -66.72 32.73
CA SER A 659 -18.11 -66.38 33.01
C SER A 659 -17.65 -65.55 31.81
N ARG A 660 -17.44 -64.25 32.00
CA ARG A 660 -16.93 -63.38 30.94
C ARG A 660 -15.42 -63.27 31.11
N TYR A 661 -14.71 -63.35 30.00
CA TYR A 661 -13.29 -63.14 29.93
C TYR A 661 -13.01 -61.81 29.27
N THR A 662 -12.07 -61.07 29.85
CA THR A 662 -11.61 -59.80 29.30
C THR A 662 -10.44 -60.08 28.39
N VAL A 663 -10.51 -59.55 27.17
CA VAL A 663 -9.41 -59.51 26.22
C VAL A 663 -8.86 -58.09 26.21
N ASN A 664 -7.70 -57.92 26.82
CA ASN A 664 -6.98 -56.65 26.82
C ASN A 664 -6.08 -56.59 25.60
N PHE A 665 -5.95 -55.41 25.02
CA PHE A 665 -5.05 -55.15 23.89
C PHE A 665 -3.94 -54.22 24.38
N ASP A 666 -2.77 -54.78 24.65
CA ASP A 666 -1.57 -54.01 24.95
C ASP A 666 -0.87 -53.70 23.63
N THR A 667 -0.96 -52.45 23.20
CA THR A 667 -0.49 -52.02 21.89
C THR A 667 1.02 -51.86 21.84
N ASN A 668 1.77 -52.19 22.90
CA ASN A 668 3.23 -52.07 22.94
C ASN A 668 3.74 -50.70 22.44
N GLY A 669 3.04 -49.62 22.83
CA GLY A 669 3.37 -48.23 22.47
C GLY A 669 2.71 -47.69 21.19
N GLY A 670 1.73 -48.39 20.60
CA GLY A 670 0.88 -47.88 19.52
C GLY A 670 -0.44 -47.25 19.99
N SER A 671 -1.27 -46.82 19.05
CA SER A 671 -2.57 -46.18 19.28
C SER A 671 -3.52 -47.08 20.09
N LYS A 672 -4.29 -46.45 20.98
CA LYS A 672 -5.04 -47.15 22.02
C LYS A 672 -6.17 -47.99 21.43
N VAL A 673 -6.21 -49.27 21.77
CA VAL A 673 -7.29 -50.19 21.38
C VAL A 673 -8.16 -50.51 22.59
N ALA A 674 -9.48 -50.42 22.41
CA ALA A 674 -10.44 -50.67 23.48
C ALA A 674 -10.47 -52.16 23.88
N THR A 675 -10.57 -52.45 25.18
CA THR A 675 -10.66 -53.81 25.72
C THR A 675 -12.00 -54.46 25.36
N GLN A 676 -12.01 -55.76 25.09
CA GLN A 676 -13.23 -56.52 24.82
C GLN A 676 -13.63 -57.41 25.99
N THR A 677 -14.93 -57.64 26.16
CA THR A 677 -15.47 -58.60 27.12
C THR A 677 -16.29 -59.65 26.36
N VAL A 678 -15.88 -60.91 26.45
CA VAL A 678 -16.53 -62.04 25.75
C VAL A 678 -17.04 -63.08 26.74
N THR A 679 -18.12 -63.77 26.39
CA THR A 679 -18.64 -64.89 27.18
C THR A 679 -17.75 -66.13 27.04
N ARG A 680 -17.64 -66.94 28.10
CA ARG A 680 -16.81 -68.17 28.12
C ARG A 680 -17.13 -69.07 26.93
N ASN A 681 -16.08 -69.52 26.25
CA ASN A 681 -16.13 -70.32 25.02
C ASN A 681 -16.62 -69.56 23.77
N SER A 682 -16.65 -68.22 23.78
CA SER A 682 -16.84 -67.40 22.57
C SER A 682 -15.51 -66.84 22.06
N THR A 683 -15.46 -66.40 20.80
CA THR A 683 -14.29 -65.76 20.19
C THR A 683 -14.26 -64.26 20.48
N ALA A 684 -13.06 -63.67 20.47
CA ALA A 684 -12.90 -62.21 20.47
C ALA A 684 -12.97 -61.69 19.02
N LYS A 685 -13.47 -60.47 18.84
CA LYS A 685 -13.42 -59.82 17.53
C LYS A 685 -12.03 -59.23 17.34
N GLU A 686 -11.39 -59.46 16.20
CA GLU A 686 -10.13 -58.77 15.89
C GLU A 686 -10.39 -57.26 15.79
N PRO A 687 -9.68 -56.41 16.55
CA PRO A 687 -9.83 -54.96 16.45
C PRO A 687 -9.23 -54.45 15.15
N SER A 688 -9.53 -53.20 14.77
CA SER A 688 -8.79 -52.52 13.71
C SER A 688 -7.31 -52.40 14.10
N ASP A 689 -6.43 -52.53 13.11
CA ASP A 689 -4.99 -52.50 13.33
C ASP A 689 -4.58 -51.21 14.07
N PRO A 690 -3.89 -51.31 15.21
CA PRO A 690 -3.34 -50.13 15.87
C PRO A 690 -2.22 -49.53 15.02
N THR A 691 -1.96 -48.26 15.24
CA THR A 691 -0.92 -47.48 14.55
C THR A 691 0.19 -47.11 15.51
N LYS A 692 1.45 -47.26 15.11
CA LYS A 692 2.61 -46.83 15.90
C LYS A 692 3.62 -46.18 14.97
N ASP A 693 3.93 -44.91 15.20
CA ASP A 693 4.82 -44.13 14.34
C ASP A 693 6.16 -44.85 14.11
N GLY A 694 6.47 -45.15 12.85
CA GLY A 694 7.71 -45.82 12.44
C GLY A 694 7.69 -47.36 12.50
N PHE A 695 6.54 -47.99 12.76
CA PHE A 695 6.43 -49.45 12.87
C PHE A 695 5.22 -49.98 12.08
N GLU A 696 5.38 -51.14 11.45
CA GLU A 696 4.29 -51.86 10.78
C GLU A 696 3.70 -52.89 11.77
N PHE A 697 2.38 -52.88 11.92
CA PHE A 697 1.68 -53.81 12.79
C PHE A 697 1.75 -55.23 12.20
N THR A 698 2.31 -56.19 12.94
CA THR A 698 2.50 -57.58 12.46
C THR A 698 1.47 -58.57 12.99
N GLY A 699 0.57 -58.10 13.85
CA GLY A 699 -0.53 -58.88 14.41
C GLY A 699 -0.51 -58.94 15.93
N TRP A 700 -1.51 -59.60 16.51
CA TRP A 700 -1.64 -59.77 17.95
C TRP A 700 -0.99 -61.07 18.43
N TYR A 701 -0.34 -61.06 19.60
CA TYR A 701 0.38 -62.20 20.18
C TYR A 701 -0.10 -62.49 21.60
N SER A 702 -0.15 -63.78 21.98
CA SER A 702 -0.64 -64.20 23.31
C SER A 702 0.41 -64.10 24.42
N ASP A 703 1.66 -63.87 24.07
CA ASP A 703 2.79 -63.72 24.98
C ASP A 703 3.52 -62.41 24.72
N LYS A 704 4.09 -61.85 25.79
CA LYS A 704 4.78 -60.56 25.75
C LYS A 704 6.07 -60.59 24.92
N ASP A 705 6.68 -61.76 24.76
CA ASP A 705 7.90 -61.97 23.97
C ASP A 705 7.61 -62.07 22.45
N LEU A 706 6.33 -61.93 22.05
CA LEU A 706 5.86 -61.92 20.66
C LEU A 706 6.21 -63.20 19.87
N THR A 707 6.23 -64.34 20.55
CA THR A 707 6.61 -65.63 19.95
C THR A 707 5.43 -66.44 19.43
N THR A 708 4.24 -66.25 20.01
CA THR A 708 3.02 -67.00 19.68
C THR A 708 1.92 -66.05 19.19
N LYS A 709 1.73 -66.02 17.86
CA LYS A 709 0.67 -65.20 17.23
C LYS A 709 -0.71 -65.72 17.64
N TYR A 710 -1.59 -64.80 18.04
CA TYR A 710 -2.93 -65.09 18.48
C TYR A 710 -3.87 -65.29 17.29
N ASP A 711 -4.76 -66.27 17.40
CA ASP A 711 -5.73 -66.64 16.38
C ASP A 711 -7.14 -66.32 16.90
N PHE A 712 -7.77 -65.28 16.33
CA PHE A 712 -9.09 -64.81 16.77
C PHE A 712 -10.23 -65.79 16.46
N SER A 713 -9.98 -66.86 15.70
CA SER A 713 -10.94 -67.96 15.54
C SER A 713 -10.98 -68.90 16.76
N LYS A 714 -10.03 -68.81 17.69
CA LYS A 714 -10.00 -69.64 18.91
C LYS A 714 -10.86 -69.06 20.02
N ASN A 715 -11.55 -69.95 20.72
CA ASN A 715 -12.37 -69.61 21.86
C ASN A 715 -11.53 -69.04 23.01
N VAL A 716 -11.99 -67.93 23.59
CA VAL A 716 -11.41 -67.35 24.80
C VAL A 716 -11.91 -68.14 26.01
N ILE A 717 -10.99 -68.85 26.67
CA ILE A 717 -11.28 -69.73 27.82
C ILE A 717 -10.73 -69.20 29.15
N THR A 718 -9.97 -68.10 29.12
CA THR A 718 -9.49 -67.31 30.27
C THR A 718 -9.33 -65.85 29.85
N SER A 719 -9.34 -64.89 30.78
CA SER A 719 -8.96 -63.51 30.46
C SER A 719 -7.51 -63.49 29.98
N ILE A 720 -7.23 -62.75 28.91
CA ILE A 720 -5.94 -62.75 28.24
C ILE A 720 -5.60 -61.32 27.82
N THR A 721 -4.31 -60.99 27.86
CA THR A 721 -3.79 -59.77 27.22
C THR A 721 -3.11 -60.18 25.94
N LEU A 722 -3.53 -59.56 24.84
CA LEU A 722 -2.91 -59.70 23.53
C LEU A 722 -1.96 -58.53 23.32
N TYR A 723 -0.75 -58.84 22.88
CA TYR A 723 0.32 -57.88 22.69
C TYR A 723 0.48 -57.59 21.20
N ALA A 724 0.48 -56.31 20.83
CA ALA A 724 0.73 -55.92 19.45
C ALA A 724 2.17 -56.23 19.07
N GLY A 725 2.34 -57.01 18.01
CA GLY A 725 3.62 -57.20 17.35
C GLY A 725 3.89 -56.04 16.42
N TRP A 726 5.13 -55.55 16.46
CA TRP A 726 5.61 -54.47 15.63
C TRP A 726 6.88 -54.93 14.93
N THR A 727 6.93 -54.75 13.63
CA THR A 727 8.21 -54.73 12.91
C THR A 727 8.59 -53.26 12.78
N GLU A 728 9.78 -52.90 13.26
CA GLU A 728 10.36 -51.60 12.88
C GLU A 728 10.30 -51.53 11.37
N ILE A 729 9.65 -50.49 10.85
CA ILE A 729 9.84 -50.14 9.46
C ILE A 729 11.30 -49.70 9.45
N GLY A 730 12.17 -50.61 9.00
CA GLY A 730 13.61 -50.46 9.07
C GLY A 730 13.96 -49.04 8.67
N THR A 731 14.69 -48.35 9.54
CA THR A 731 15.13 -46.97 9.32
C THR A 731 16.17 -46.95 8.20
N ASP A 732 15.71 -47.19 6.98
CA ASP A 732 16.09 -46.41 5.82
C ASP A 732 14.93 -45.45 5.55
N LYS A 733 14.43 -44.78 6.60
CA LYS A 733 13.97 -43.42 6.37
C LYS A 733 15.26 -42.70 5.95
N PRO A 734 15.35 -42.10 4.74
CA PRO A 734 16.31 -41.05 4.57
C PRO A 734 16.09 -40.13 5.77
N SER A 735 17.15 -39.74 6.48
CA SER A 735 17.06 -38.50 7.25
C SER A 735 16.42 -37.53 6.28
N VAL A 736 15.20 -37.03 6.55
CA VAL A 736 14.38 -36.32 5.56
C VAL A 736 15.32 -35.37 4.84
N SER A 737 15.75 -35.79 3.65
CA SER A 737 16.92 -35.13 3.11
C SER A 737 16.36 -33.87 2.50
N SER A 738 17.08 -32.77 2.65
CA SER A 738 16.78 -31.51 1.96
C SER A 738 16.77 -31.65 0.43
N ASN A 739 16.86 -32.87 -0.11
CA ASN A 739 17.14 -33.21 -1.50
C ASN A 739 16.14 -34.21 -2.10
N GLU A 740 15.11 -34.69 -1.38
CA GLU A 740 14.14 -35.66 -1.90
C GLU A 740 12.74 -35.09 -2.15
N ILE A 741 12.07 -35.57 -3.20
CA ILE A 741 10.65 -35.39 -3.48
C ILE A 741 9.98 -36.76 -3.43
N ILE A 742 9.00 -36.93 -2.55
CA ILE A 742 8.25 -38.17 -2.35
C ILE A 742 6.80 -37.94 -2.80
N LEU A 743 6.36 -38.74 -3.76
CA LEU A 743 5.02 -38.72 -4.33
C LEU A 743 4.32 -40.06 -4.05
N THR A 744 3.04 -40.04 -3.69
CA THR A 744 2.23 -41.27 -3.54
C THR A 744 1.18 -41.31 -4.66
N ILE A 745 0.97 -42.47 -5.29
CA ILE A 745 -0.06 -42.63 -6.32
C ILE A 745 -1.44 -42.32 -5.75
N ASP A 746 -2.28 -41.63 -6.53
CA ASP A 746 -3.63 -41.21 -6.18
C ASP A 746 -3.74 -40.24 -4.98
N ASP A 747 -2.60 -39.81 -4.43
CA ASP A 747 -2.51 -38.77 -3.41
C ASP A 747 -2.03 -37.45 -4.02
N LYS A 748 -2.69 -36.35 -3.63
CA LYS A 748 -2.27 -35.01 -4.02
C LYS A 748 -1.19 -34.46 -3.11
N SER A 749 -1.01 -35.03 -1.93
CA SER A 749 0.06 -34.67 -1.00
C SER A 749 1.40 -35.24 -1.47
N ALA A 750 2.45 -34.44 -1.31
CA ALA A 750 3.81 -34.79 -1.65
C ALA A 750 4.76 -34.18 -0.63
N THR A 751 5.81 -34.91 -0.26
CA THR A 751 6.89 -34.34 0.54
C THR A 751 7.96 -33.82 -0.40
N VAL A 752 8.27 -32.53 -0.35
CA VAL A 752 9.28 -31.86 -1.18
C VAL A 752 10.35 -31.28 -0.26
N PHE A 753 11.56 -31.84 -0.31
CA PHE A 753 12.72 -31.41 0.50
C PHE A 753 12.42 -31.30 1.99
N GLY A 754 11.54 -32.17 2.49
CA GLY A 754 11.08 -32.21 3.88
C GLY A 754 9.92 -31.31 4.25
N ALA A 755 9.37 -30.54 3.31
CA ALA A 755 8.12 -29.80 3.48
C ALA A 755 6.96 -30.48 2.75
N GLU A 756 5.76 -30.48 3.33
CA GLU A 756 4.57 -30.96 2.60
C GLU A 756 4.09 -29.93 1.57
N LYS A 757 3.84 -30.39 0.35
CA LYS A 757 3.24 -29.63 -0.74
C LYS A 757 2.09 -30.43 -1.34
N THR A 758 1.06 -29.73 -1.77
CA THR A 758 -0.08 -30.35 -2.46
C THR A 758 0.00 -30.04 -3.95
N ASN A 759 -0.14 -31.06 -4.79
CA ASN A 759 -0.30 -30.91 -6.23
C ASN A 759 -1.78 -30.83 -6.62
N ASP A 760 -2.08 -30.15 -7.73
CA ASP A 760 -3.46 -29.98 -8.20
C ASP A 760 -4.13 -31.29 -8.67
N VAL A 761 -3.33 -32.22 -9.20
CA VAL A 761 -3.73 -33.59 -9.54
C VAL A 761 -2.77 -34.62 -8.96
N ALA A 762 -3.30 -35.77 -8.55
CA ALA A 762 -2.48 -36.85 -8.02
C ALA A 762 -1.64 -37.54 -9.12
N PRO A 763 -0.45 -38.05 -8.79
CA PRO A 763 0.29 -38.93 -9.69
C PRO A 763 -0.50 -40.20 -9.95
N LYS A 764 -0.50 -40.67 -11.19
CA LYS A 764 -1.21 -41.90 -11.58
C LYS A 764 -0.34 -42.80 -12.44
N ILE A 765 -0.68 -44.09 -12.46
CA ILE A 765 0.00 -45.06 -13.31
C ILE A 765 -0.74 -45.19 -14.64
N VAL A 766 -0.05 -44.89 -15.75
CA VAL A 766 -0.54 -45.13 -17.11
C VAL A 766 0.51 -45.95 -17.84
N ASN A 767 0.10 -47.08 -18.44
CA ASN A 767 0.99 -48.02 -19.13
C ASN A 767 2.20 -48.48 -18.28
N GLY A 768 2.02 -48.62 -16.95
CA GLY A 768 3.11 -49.01 -16.05
C GLY A 768 4.16 -47.90 -15.81
N ARG A 769 3.81 -46.64 -16.06
CA ARG A 769 4.64 -45.46 -15.75
C ARG A 769 3.87 -44.45 -14.91
N THR A 770 4.56 -43.85 -13.94
CA THR A 770 4.02 -42.75 -13.15
C THR A 770 3.97 -41.48 -13.99
N MET A 771 2.77 -40.93 -14.10
CA MET A 771 2.45 -39.72 -14.81
C MET A 771 1.98 -38.65 -13.83
N LEU A 772 2.52 -37.45 -13.96
CA LEU A 772 2.12 -36.26 -13.21
C LEU A 772 2.38 -35.04 -14.09
N PRO A 773 1.71 -33.90 -13.86
CA PRO A 773 2.11 -32.66 -14.52
C PRO A 773 3.59 -32.36 -14.35
N ALA A 774 4.28 -32.15 -15.48
CA ALA A 774 5.71 -31.87 -15.55
C ALA A 774 6.14 -30.79 -14.56
N ARG A 775 5.28 -29.77 -14.41
CA ARG A 775 5.50 -28.58 -13.60
C ARG A 775 5.85 -28.90 -12.14
N PHE A 776 5.08 -29.78 -11.50
CA PHE A 776 5.25 -30.04 -10.07
C PHE A 776 6.66 -30.56 -9.74
N VAL A 777 7.17 -31.52 -10.50
CA VAL A 777 8.48 -32.12 -10.24
C VAL A 777 9.61 -31.27 -10.82
N ALA A 778 9.45 -30.77 -12.06
CA ALA A 778 10.50 -30.01 -12.72
C ALA A 778 10.82 -28.69 -12.00
N GLU A 779 9.80 -27.94 -11.56
CA GLU A 779 10.02 -26.66 -10.86
C GLU A 779 10.66 -26.85 -9.49
N ASN A 780 10.25 -27.89 -8.74
CA ASN A 780 10.90 -28.20 -7.48
C ASN A 780 12.35 -28.69 -7.68
N LEU A 781 12.70 -29.28 -8.83
CA LEU A 781 14.10 -29.58 -9.16
C LEU A 781 14.89 -28.33 -9.62
N GLY A 782 14.23 -27.20 -9.87
CA GLY A 782 14.83 -25.94 -10.30
C GLY A 782 14.76 -25.69 -11.82
N ALA A 783 13.89 -26.40 -12.53
CA ALA A 783 13.67 -26.22 -13.97
C ALA A 783 12.41 -25.39 -14.24
N LYS A 784 12.44 -24.58 -15.30
CA LYS A 784 11.28 -23.84 -15.81
C LYS A 784 10.48 -24.72 -16.75
N VAL A 785 9.15 -24.72 -16.62
CA VAL A 785 8.24 -25.45 -17.54
C VAL A 785 7.36 -24.47 -18.30
N GLU A 786 7.43 -24.53 -19.62
CA GLU A 786 6.61 -23.76 -20.54
C GLU A 786 5.69 -24.69 -21.32
N TRP A 787 4.47 -24.24 -21.56
CA TRP A 787 3.48 -24.95 -22.36
C TRP A 787 3.11 -24.12 -23.58
N ASP A 788 3.34 -24.67 -24.75
CA ASP A 788 2.87 -24.13 -26.02
C ASP A 788 1.63 -24.93 -26.45
N GLY A 789 0.46 -24.30 -26.26
CA GLY A 789 -0.82 -24.89 -26.61
C GLY A 789 -1.07 -25.01 -28.11
N GLU A 790 -0.42 -24.20 -28.94
CA GLU A 790 -0.57 -24.24 -30.39
C GLU A 790 0.20 -25.43 -30.98
N ASN A 791 1.41 -25.66 -30.49
CA ASN A 791 2.27 -26.76 -30.93
C ASN A 791 2.14 -28.04 -30.07
N GLN A 792 1.26 -28.01 -29.06
CA GLN A 792 1.08 -29.08 -28.08
C GLN A 792 2.41 -29.55 -27.48
N LEU A 793 3.25 -28.59 -27.10
CA LEU A 793 4.65 -28.81 -26.76
C LEU A 793 4.93 -28.35 -25.33
N VAL A 794 5.49 -29.25 -24.52
CA VAL A 794 6.06 -28.94 -23.20
C VAL A 794 7.55 -28.70 -23.36
N THR A 795 8.01 -27.52 -22.97
CA THR A 795 9.44 -27.16 -22.91
C THR A 795 9.88 -27.10 -21.46
N ILE A 796 10.87 -27.90 -21.07
CA ILE A 796 11.42 -27.91 -19.71
C ILE A 796 12.88 -27.49 -19.80
N THR A 797 13.23 -26.36 -19.21
CA THR A 797 14.59 -25.82 -19.20
C THR A 797 15.15 -25.87 -17.79
N GLY A 798 16.20 -26.65 -17.58
CA GLY A 798 16.83 -26.81 -16.27
C GLY A 798 18.30 -27.20 -16.39
N LYS A 799 18.87 -27.72 -15.31
CA LYS A 799 20.27 -28.18 -15.27
C LYS A 799 20.33 -29.68 -14.99
N ASN A 800 21.34 -30.37 -15.51
CA ASN A 800 21.61 -31.77 -15.18
C ASN A 800 22.50 -31.91 -13.91
N GLU A 801 22.87 -33.14 -13.58
CA GLU A 801 23.75 -33.49 -12.44
C GLU A 801 25.14 -32.81 -12.47
N LYS A 802 25.58 -32.31 -13.64
CA LYS A 802 26.86 -31.59 -13.81
C LYS A 802 26.70 -30.06 -13.80
N GLY A 803 25.47 -29.56 -13.66
CA GLY A 803 25.15 -28.13 -13.73
C GLY A 803 25.03 -27.56 -15.15
N GLU A 804 25.12 -28.40 -16.17
CA GLU A 804 25.00 -28.03 -17.60
C GLU A 804 23.53 -27.81 -17.96
N ASP A 805 23.26 -26.87 -18.85
CA ASP A 805 21.89 -26.56 -19.28
C ASP A 805 21.29 -27.70 -20.12
N VAL A 806 20.05 -28.06 -19.78
CA VAL A 806 19.25 -29.09 -20.46
C VAL A 806 17.90 -28.51 -20.83
N VAL A 807 17.52 -28.64 -22.10
CA VAL A 807 16.17 -28.34 -22.59
C VAL A 807 15.51 -29.64 -23.04
N ILE A 808 14.37 -29.97 -22.45
CA ILE A 808 13.56 -31.16 -22.78
C ILE A 808 12.29 -30.68 -23.49
N LEU A 809 12.06 -31.19 -24.69
CA LEU A 809 10.93 -30.87 -25.55
C LEU A 809 10.05 -32.12 -25.69
N ILE A 810 8.83 -32.06 -25.15
CA ILE A 810 7.87 -33.17 -25.17
C ILE A 810 6.60 -32.72 -25.88
N THR A 811 6.36 -33.25 -27.08
CA THR A 811 5.10 -33.03 -27.80
C THR A 811 4.05 -34.04 -27.34
N ILE A 812 2.82 -33.58 -27.10
CA ILE A 812 1.70 -34.45 -26.68
C ILE A 812 1.44 -35.55 -27.71
N GLY A 813 1.31 -36.78 -27.22
CA GLY A 813 1.07 -37.97 -28.04
C GLY A 813 2.30 -38.50 -28.80
N ALA A 814 3.45 -37.82 -28.74
CA ALA A 814 4.67 -38.30 -29.38
C ALA A 814 5.37 -39.40 -28.57
N GLU A 815 5.95 -40.39 -29.26
CA GLU A 815 6.76 -41.45 -28.64
C GLU A 815 8.21 -41.02 -28.36
N LEU A 816 8.65 -39.90 -28.93
CA LEU A 816 10.00 -39.36 -28.81
C LEU A 816 9.95 -37.97 -28.20
N ALA A 817 10.88 -37.68 -27.30
CA ALA A 817 11.18 -36.36 -26.78
C ALA A 817 12.54 -35.89 -27.30
N GLN A 818 12.72 -34.58 -27.52
CA GLN A 818 14.05 -34.03 -27.81
C GLN A 818 14.70 -33.54 -26.52
N VAL A 819 15.98 -33.86 -26.34
CA VAL A 819 16.80 -33.39 -25.22
C VAL A 819 18.01 -32.66 -25.79
N ASN A 820 18.11 -31.36 -25.50
CA ASN A 820 19.18 -30.50 -25.97
C ASN A 820 20.14 -30.19 -24.82
N ARG A 821 21.45 -30.38 -25.04
CA ARG A 821 22.52 -30.05 -24.08
C ARG A 821 23.65 -29.33 -24.81
N GLU A 822 23.99 -28.10 -24.38
CA GLU A 822 25.13 -27.27 -24.83
C GLU A 822 25.72 -27.63 -26.22
N ASN A 823 24.89 -27.70 -27.27
CA ASN A 823 25.19 -27.99 -28.70
C ASN A 823 24.92 -29.42 -29.26
N VAL A 824 24.25 -30.31 -28.53
CA VAL A 824 23.79 -31.62 -29.05
C VAL A 824 22.28 -31.79 -28.79
N SER A 825 21.52 -32.08 -29.85
CA SER A 825 20.09 -32.41 -29.80
C SER A 825 19.90 -33.91 -30.02
N GLU A 826 19.39 -34.62 -29.03
CA GLU A 826 19.14 -36.06 -29.08
C GLU A 826 17.65 -36.36 -29.04
N SER A 827 17.17 -37.27 -29.88
CA SER A 827 15.80 -37.81 -29.80
C SER A 827 15.78 -39.05 -28.92
N VAL A 828 15.09 -38.97 -27.78
CA VAL A 828 15.03 -40.03 -26.77
C VAL A 828 13.61 -40.60 -26.72
N LYS A 829 13.50 -41.93 -26.73
CA LYS A 829 12.21 -42.61 -26.63
C LYS A 829 11.60 -42.46 -25.24
N LEU A 830 10.32 -42.10 -25.20
CA LEU A 830 9.51 -42.08 -23.99
C LEU A 830 8.93 -43.47 -23.71
N ASP A 831 8.98 -43.88 -22.45
CA ASP A 831 8.38 -45.14 -22.01
C ASP A 831 6.84 -45.09 -22.02
N SER A 832 6.26 -43.89 -21.92
CA SER A 832 4.85 -43.63 -22.16
C SER A 832 4.70 -42.23 -22.76
N PRO A 833 3.90 -42.03 -23.82
CA PRO A 833 3.63 -40.70 -24.36
C PRO A 833 3.00 -39.78 -23.32
N ALA A 834 3.30 -38.48 -23.42
CA ALA A 834 2.59 -37.45 -22.67
C ALA A 834 1.17 -37.28 -23.23
N PHE A 835 0.21 -36.98 -22.37
CA PHE A 835 -1.19 -36.80 -22.76
C PHE A 835 -1.87 -35.69 -21.94
N ILE A 836 -3.01 -35.21 -22.42
CA ILE A 836 -3.82 -34.22 -21.71
C ILE A 836 -5.07 -34.91 -21.16
N GLU A 837 -5.36 -34.68 -19.89
CA GLU A 837 -6.61 -35.09 -19.23
C GLU A 837 -7.03 -34.02 -18.22
N ASN A 838 -8.31 -33.61 -18.24
CA ASN A 838 -8.85 -32.56 -17.37
C ASN A 838 -8.01 -31.27 -17.37
N ASP A 839 -7.66 -30.80 -18.57
CA ASP A 839 -6.80 -29.61 -18.79
C ASP A 839 -5.44 -29.70 -18.08
N ARG A 840 -4.92 -30.91 -17.86
CA ARG A 840 -3.59 -31.16 -17.31
C ARG A 840 -2.75 -32.02 -18.23
N THR A 841 -1.54 -31.55 -18.49
CA THR A 841 -0.53 -32.25 -19.29
C THR A 841 0.24 -33.23 -18.42
N TYR A 842 -0.09 -34.51 -18.53
CA TYR A 842 0.59 -35.60 -17.84
C TYR A 842 1.84 -36.02 -18.60
N THR A 843 2.98 -36.00 -17.91
CA THR A 843 4.27 -36.41 -18.47
C THR A 843 4.92 -37.51 -17.64
N PRO A 844 5.81 -38.33 -18.23
CA PRO A 844 6.52 -39.36 -17.49
C PRO A 844 7.53 -38.73 -16.54
N ILE A 845 7.26 -38.82 -15.23
CA ILE A 845 8.06 -38.13 -14.20
C ILE A 845 9.51 -38.59 -14.22
N ARG A 846 9.71 -39.91 -14.28
CA ARG A 846 11.04 -40.54 -14.30
C ARG A 846 11.92 -39.95 -15.40
N PHE A 847 11.38 -39.83 -16.61
CA PHE A 847 12.11 -39.29 -17.75
C PHE A 847 12.58 -37.85 -17.49
N ILE A 848 11.71 -37.00 -16.98
CA ILE A 848 12.01 -35.59 -16.70
C ILE A 848 13.05 -35.48 -15.58
N SER A 849 12.81 -36.17 -14.46
CA SER A 849 13.69 -36.14 -13.29
C SER A 849 15.11 -36.59 -13.60
N GLU A 850 15.27 -37.71 -14.32
CA GLU A 850 16.59 -38.24 -14.67
C GLU A 850 17.35 -37.31 -15.63
N LYS A 851 16.67 -36.62 -16.55
CA LYS A 851 17.32 -35.65 -17.44
C LYS A 851 17.71 -34.35 -16.74
N LEU A 852 17.06 -34.03 -15.62
CA LEU A 852 17.40 -32.93 -14.70
C LEU A 852 18.37 -33.35 -13.58
N GLY A 853 18.99 -34.54 -13.67
CA GLY A 853 20.03 -34.97 -12.73
C GLY A 853 19.50 -35.49 -11.39
N ALA A 854 18.24 -35.94 -11.31
CA ALA A 854 17.69 -36.61 -10.14
C ALA A 854 17.51 -38.12 -10.39
N SER A 855 17.73 -38.95 -9.36
CA SER A 855 17.44 -40.39 -9.42
C SER A 855 16.00 -40.67 -9.03
N VAL A 856 15.35 -41.66 -9.65
CA VAL A 856 13.95 -42.02 -9.38
C VAL A 856 13.79 -43.48 -8.97
N GLU A 857 13.26 -43.68 -7.77
CA GLU A 857 12.95 -44.98 -7.18
C GLU A 857 11.42 -45.20 -7.08
N TRP A 858 10.98 -46.43 -7.32
CA TRP A 858 9.58 -46.85 -7.16
C TRP A 858 9.47 -47.87 -6.04
N ILE A 859 8.68 -47.54 -5.01
CA ILE A 859 8.43 -48.40 -3.85
C ILE A 859 7.06 -49.05 -4.02
N GLU A 860 7.06 -50.27 -4.58
CA GLU A 860 5.84 -50.97 -5.00
C GLU A 860 4.83 -51.21 -3.87
N LYS A 861 5.30 -51.60 -2.68
CA LYS A 861 4.44 -51.89 -1.52
C LYS A 861 3.70 -50.64 -1.02
N GLU A 862 4.30 -49.46 -1.18
CA GLU A 862 3.77 -48.18 -0.68
C GLU A 862 3.14 -47.31 -1.78
N GLN A 863 3.21 -47.76 -3.03
CA GLN A 863 2.81 -46.98 -4.21
C GLN A 863 3.48 -45.59 -4.23
N LYS A 864 4.77 -45.51 -3.90
CA LYS A 864 5.52 -44.24 -3.84
C LYS A 864 6.58 -44.11 -4.91
N VAL A 865 6.72 -42.91 -5.46
CA VAL A 865 7.85 -42.48 -6.26
C VAL A 865 8.73 -41.58 -5.40
N VAL A 866 9.99 -41.96 -5.22
CA VAL A 866 11.00 -41.14 -4.52
C VAL A 866 11.97 -40.59 -5.57
N ILE A 867 12.11 -39.27 -5.60
CA ILE A 867 12.96 -38.53 -6.52
C ILE A 867 14.05 -37.85 -5.71
N THR A 868 15.30 -38.24 -5.89
CA THR A 868 16.43 -37.71 -5.11
C THR A 868 17.27 -36.81 -6.00
N LYS A 869 17.39 -35.53 -5.64
CA LYS A 869 18.28 -34.57 -6.31
C LYS A 869 19.73 -34.91 -5.96
N VAL A 870 20.50 -35.33 -6.97
CA VAL A 870 21.93 -35.61 -6.82
C VAL A 870 22.67 -34.30 -6.55
N LYS A 871 23.57 -34.29 -5.57
CA LYS A 871 24.31 -33.09 -5.12
C LYS A 871 25.34 -32.61 -6.13
#